data_AF-A0A6A7KF32-F1
#
_entry.id   AF-A0A6A7KF32-F1
#
_cell.length_a   1.000
_cell.length_b   1.000
_cell.length_c   1.000
_cell.angle_alpha   90.00
_cell.angle_beta   90.00
_cell.angle_gamma   90.00
#
_symmetry.space_group_name_H-M   'P 1'
#
loop_
_entity.id
_entity.type
_entity.pdbx_description
1 polymer ?
#
loop_
_entity_poly.entity_id
_entity_poly.type
_entity_poly.pdbx_seq_one_letter_code
_entity_poly.pdbx_strand_id
1 'polypeptide(L)'
;MSCWYCFPGYEEALFKFGGEVKLAKFEEIAKMFSFEHTVQIGGFRGEYSTPENLYVLTYNNGKAEWTRVTKFLRRKHSGEIMVIKTRTGREIRTTPEHKFFIYENGKIVKKRADELNVEDELILLWNLETDEREEFEINLLEAFRSLPEEEKEKIYVRGISTLDLLPLKEEYGDIIYHWKKSDSMPLSAFYKLGITEGEFRLGRDATSNELPSKLRITPEFAKLIGYFVSDGNYSNKDLRITVGHKDVEKEIISILNFLNLPYSILEWEGKAKQIVVGSRLMRLVFKYVLGIPEGAPNKRLPKNFLNFPVEAKIALLSGLFNGDGYVVRGDKVLHMGYASVSKGLIRDMLYLLASLGIFARVYMVPKEKMNGANHDLYKIYIAGTDLVKLVEMLDLREGHRKKLNNIGDRKPSKVKKVSDFYIDTISEIKVENYEGYVYDLEVENESHSFVASDGILVSNCFFYAKEGQPIYEPTLEQIRIMLRNAKKEEPIGANAVQFTGGEPTLRDDLIEIIKIAKEEGYDHVQLNTDGIRLAFEPELVKKIREAGVNTLYLSYDGMTPKTNWKNHWEIPLIFENVRRAGGPGIVLVPTTIRNVNDHELGAIINFGLNHLDIVRGVNFQPISLVGRVPKKERQRFRITIPGAIKKIEEQTNGAIAKEDWYPIPTAGHIARFFEAFAGKRYYMTSHFGCGAATYVFLDGDRVIPISRFLDVEGFVEFLESKVEGIEKWKTLGKLQKLKLGAEIFLKFKSFYDEKYAPKSFDVLKIIREAFTHGTYEALGQFHYKTLFLGMMHFMDEYNYDVERVERCVIHYAMPDGRIVPFCTFNVIPELYRDKVQAQFSYTWEEWKKLHPDWEYSKDKYVRTKKFIEKMKESELYRKTYIDIKNYFG
;
A
#
# COMPACT_ATOMS: atom_id res chain seq x y z
N MET A 1 -6.42 -9.95 6.87
CA MET A 1 -6.31 -8.90 5.83
C MET A 1 -7.30 -9.22 4.71
N SER A 2 -8.44 -8.53 4.68
CA SER A 2 -9.48 -8.63 3.66
C SER A 2 -9.71 -7.24 3.09
N CYS A 3 -9.22 -6.97 1.89
CA CYS A 3 -9.17 -5.62 1.33
C CYS A 3 -9.81 -5.63 -0.06
N TRP A 4 -11.00 -5.02 -0.19
CA TRP A 4 -11.73 -4.80 -1.44
C TRP A 4 -12.44 -3.44 -1.33
N TYR A 5 -11.70 -2.35 -1.44
CA TYR A 5 -12.18 -0.98 -1.31
C TYR A 5 -12.64 -0.49 -2.68
N CYS A 6 -13.94 -0.40 -2.97
CA CYS A 6 -14.35 -0.22 -4.37
C CYS A 6 -15.24 1.00 -4.62
N PHE A 7 -15.21 1.50 -5.85
CA PHE A 7 -16.04 2.60 -6.36
C PHE A 7 -17.08 2.05 -7.33
N PRO A 8 -18.31 2.59 -7.36
CA PRO A 8 -19.24 2.33 -8.46
C PRO A 8 -18.61 2.65 -9.83
N GLY A 9 -18.99 1.91 -10.87
CA GLY A 9 -18.38 2.03 -12.20
C GLY A 9 -18.50 3.41 -12.85
N TYR A 10 -19.48 4.20 -12.44
CA TYR A 10 -19.72 5.55 -12.94
C TYR A 10 -18.92 6.64 -12.21
N GLU A 11 -18.19 6.31 -11.14
CA GLU A 11 -17.23 7.25 -10.57
C GLU A 11 -16.06 7.44 -11.55
N GLU A 12 -15.48 8.64 -11.53
CA GLU A 12 -14.46 9.05 -12.49
C GLU A 12 -13.11 9.23 -11.80
N ALA A 13 -12.03 9.10 -12.56
CA ALA A 13 -10.69 9.45 -12.12
C ALA A 13 -9.88 9.99 -13.31
N LEU A 14 -8.72 10.60 -13.00
CA LEU A 14 -7.75 10.97 -14.02
C LEU A 14 -6.84 9.77 -14.32
N PHE A 15 -6.88 9.33 -15.57
CA PHE A 15 -6.05 8.27 -16.11
C PHE A 15 -5.06 8.84 -17.12
N LYS A 16 -3.84 8.32 -17.18
CA LYS A 16 -2.84 8.69 -18.18
C LYS A 16 -2.36 7.46 -18.97
N PHE A 17 -2.33 7.58 -20.30
CA PHE A 17 -1.89 6.57 -21.26
C PHE A 17 -0.96 7.20 -22.30
N GLY A 18 0.27 6.70 -22.47
CA GLY A 18 1.15 7.14 -23.56
C GLY A 18 1.33 8.67 -23.67
N GLY A 19 1.29 9.38 -22.53
CA GLY A 19 1.35 10.84 -22.45
C GLY A 19 0.00 11.57 -22.45
N GLU A 20 -1.11 10.94 -22.84
CA GLU A 20 -2.44 11.54 -22.84
C GLU A 20 -3.16 11.37 -21.49
N VAL A 21 -3.71 12.46 -20.97
CA VAL A 21 -4.54 12.49 -19.76
C VAL A 21 -6.02 12.45 -20.11
N LYS A 22 -6.79 11.58 -19.46
CA LYS A 22 -8.22 11.40 -19.67
C LYS A 22 -8.95 11.37 -18.33
N LEU A 23 -9.95 12.23 -18.19
CA LEU A 23 -10.95 12.11 -17.12
C LEU A 23 -12.03 11.16 -17.62
N ALA A 24 -12.14 9.99 -17.01
CA ALA A 24 -13.01 8.93 -17.50
C ALA A 24 -13.61 8.12 -16.34
N LYS A 25 -14.70 7.41 -16.63
CA LYS A 25 -15.32 6.50 -15.66
C LYS A 25 -14.50 5.22 -15.52
N PHE A 26 -14.52 4.62 -14.33
CA PHE A 26 -13.91 3.30 -14.12
C PHE A 26 -14.46 2.24 -15.07
N GLU A 27 -15.77 2.21 -15.31
CA GLU A 27 -16.40 1.25 -16.21
C GLU A 27 -15.97 1.41 -17.69
N GLU A 28 -15.63 2.63 -18.10
CA GLU A 28 -15.16 2.93 -19.46
C GLU A 28 -13.72 2.45 -19.64
N ILE A 29 -12.85 2.76 -18.67
CA ILE A 29 -11.45 2.30 -18.69
C ILE A 29 -11.39 0.78 -18.56
N ALA A 30 -12.27 0.16 -17.76
CA ALA A 30 -12.30 -1.28 -17.60
C ALA A 30 -12.59 -2.03 -18.91
N LYS A 31 -13.33 -1.44 -19.86
CA LYS A 31 -13.60 -2.06 -21.17
C LYS A 31 -12.36 -2.18 -22.05
N MET A 32 -11.28 -1.44 -21.73
CA MET A 32 -10.01 -1.50 -22.46
C MET A 32 -9.14 -2.68 -22.02
N PHE A 33 -9.54 -3.42 -20.98
CA PHE A 33 -8.72 -4.46 -20.37
C PHE A 33 -9.47 -5.79 -20.26
N SER A 34 -8.71 -6.87 -20.44
CA SER A 34 -9.17 -8.23 -20.13
C SER A 34 -8.93 -8.51 -18.65
N PHE A 35 -9.96 -8.98 -17.95
CA PHE A 35 -9.93 -9.30 -16.51
C PHE A 35 -9.76 -10.81 -16.33
N GLU A 36 -8.55 -11.28 -16.58
CA GLU A 36 -8.23 -12.71 -16.74
C GLU A 36 -7.94 -13.40 -15.40
N HIS A 37 -7.57 -12.61 -14.39
CA HIS A 37 -7.21 -13.13 -13.08
C HIS A 37 -8.40 -13.04 -12.13
N THR A 38 -8.72 -14.14 -11.45
CA THR A 38 -9.77 -14.16 -10.43
C THR A 38 -9.15 -14.17 -9.05
N VAL A 39 -9.74 -13.43 -8.10
CA VAL A 39 -9.27 -13.41 -6.72
C VAL A 39 -10.46 -13.51 -5.77
N GLN A 40 -10.28 -14.33 -4.72
CA GLN A 40 -11.30 -14.58 -3.70
C GLN A 40 -10.74 -14.24 -2.31
N ILE A 41 -11.34 -13.25 -1.64
CA ILE A 41 -10.91 -12.85 -0.28
C ILE A 41 -12.14 -12.50 0.55
N GLY A 42 -12.22 -13.07 1.76
CA GLY A 42 -13.25 -12.70 2.74
C GLY A 42 -14.69 -12.97 2.26
N GLY A 43 -14.88 -13.97 1.39
CA GLY A 43 -16.19 -14.29 0.79
C GLY A 43 -16.53 -13.48 -0.47
N PHE A 44 -15.72 -12.48 -0.84
CA PHE A 44 -15.88 -11.74 -2.08
C PHE A 44 -15.07 -12.38 -3.20
N ARG A 45 -15.72 -12.65 -4.34
CA ARG A 45 -15.09 -13.04 -5.60
C ARG A 45 -15.05 -11.82 -6.51
N GLY A 46 -13.89 -11.52 -7.06
CA GLY A 46 -13.76 -10.55 -8.15
C GLY A 46 -12.61 -10.92 -9.07
N GLU A 47 -12.31 -9.99 -9.95
CA GLU A 47 -11.38 -10.19 -11.06
C GLU A 47 -10.43 -8.99 -11.13
N TYR A 48 -9.23 -9.19 -11.66
CA TYR A 48 -8.30 -8.10 -11.94
C TYR A 48 -7.57 -8.26 -13.28
N SER A 49 -7.09 -7.13 -13.78
CA SER A 49 -6.17 -7.01 -14.91
C SER A 49 -4.86 -6.38 -14.46
N THR A 50 -3.76 -6.64 -15.17
CA THR A 50 -2.43 -6.06 -14.91
C THR A 50 -2.03 -5.15 -16.07
N PRO A 51 -2.47 -3.88 -16.06
CA PRO A 51 -2.22 -2.98 -17.17
C PRO A 51 -0.74 -2.56 -17.23
N GLU A 52 -0.15 -2.55 -18.44
CA GLU A 52 1.25 -2.14 -18.60
C GLU A 52 1.44 -0.61 -18.59
N ASN A 53 0.51 0.10 -19.24
CA ASN A 53 0.63 1.53 -19.57
C ASN A 53 -0.52 2.39 -19.00
N LEU A 54 -1.00 2.05 -17.80
CA LEU A 54 -2.06 2.79 -17.11
C LEU A 54 -1.48 3.52 -15.89
N TYR A 55 -1.73 4.82 -15.81
CA TYR A 55 -1.27 5.66 -14.71
C TYR A 55 -2.43 6.46 -14.09
N VAL A 56 -2.32 6.77 -12.81
CA VAL A 56 -3.26 7.64 -12.07
C VAL A 56 -2.49 8.63 -11.19
N LEU A 57 -3.16 9.70 -10.77
CA LEU A 57 -2.57 10.67 -9.84
C LEU A 57 -2.57 10.14 -8.41
N THR A 58 -1.45 10.25 -7.72
CA THR A 58 -1.23 9.87 -6.32
C THR A 58 -0.75 11.07 -5.50
N TYR A 59 -0.74 10.92 -4.18
CA TYR A 59 -0.19 11.89 -3.25
C TYR A 59 1.24 11.49 -2.86
N ASN A 60 2.20 12.40 -3.03
CA ASN A 60 3.56 12.26 -2.51
C ASN A 60 4.00 13.55 -1.81
N ASN A 61 4.06 13.53 -0.47
CA ASN A 61 4.53 14.66 0.35
C ASN A 61 3.88 16.02 0.01
N GLY A 62 2.60 16.03 -0.33
CA GLY A 62 1.86 17.24 -0.70
C GLY A 62 1.82 17.54 -2.20
N LYS A 63 2.60 16.83 -3.01
CA LYS A 63 2.58 16.96 -4.47
C LYS A 63 1.74 15.89 -5.13
N ALA A 64 1.10 16.26 -6.23
CA ALA A 64 0.36 15.32 -7.08
C ALA A 64 1.33 14.71 -8.10
N GLU A 65 1.43 13.39 -8.14
CA GLU A 65 2.37 12.69 -9.02
C GLU A 65 1.68 11.57 -9.79
N TRP A 66 2.14 11.30 -11.02
CA TRP A 66 1.65 10.15 -11.79
C TRP A 66 2.31 8.87 -11.28
N THR A 67 1.52 7.86 -10.97
CA THR A 67 2.00 6.52 -10.57
C THR A 67 1.36 5.43 -11.42
N ARG A 68 2.11 4.35 -11.66
CA ARG A 68 1.65 3.21 -12.44
C ARG A 68 0.59 2.44 -11.66
N VAL A 69 -0.46 2.04 -12.35
CA VAL A 69 -1.44 1.07 -11.86
C VAL A 69 -0.86 -0.33 -12.04
N THR A 70 -0.66 -1.06 -10.95
CA THR A 70 -0.16 -2.44 -10.97
C THR A 70 -1.28 -3.45 -11.17
N LYS A 71 -2.47 -3.17 -10.64
CA LYS A 71 -3.68 -3.98 -10.85
C LYS A 71 -4.90 -3.09 -11.00
N PHE A 72 -5.78 -3.46 -11.93
CA PHE A 72 -7.12 -2.88 -12.05
C PHE A 72 -8.13 -3.95 -11.66
N LEU A 73 -8.89 -3.72 -10.59
CA LEU A 73 -9.78 -4.68 -9.98
C LEU A 73 -11.25 -4.36 -10.25
N ARG A 74 -12.08 -5.41 -10.35
CA ARG A 74 -13.54 -5.30 -10.37
C ARG A 74 -14.20 -6.44 -9.60
N ARG A 75 -15.35 -6.20 -9.00
CA ARG A 75 -16.22 -7.26 -8.45
C ARG A 75 -17.69 -6.89 -8.60
N LYS A 76 -18.56 -7.89 -8.57
CA LYS A 76 -19.99 -7.64 -8.40
C LYS A 76 -20.27 -7.19 -6.96
N HIS A 77 -21.14 -6.23 -6.80
CA HIS A 77 -21.61 -5.69 -5.54
C HIS A 77 -23.12 -5.54 -5.62
N SER A 78 -23.81 -5.99 -4.57
CA SER A 78 -25.22 -5.73 -4.33
C SER A 78 -25.33 -5.38 -2.86
N GLY A 79 -25.63 -4.12 -2.56
CA GLY A 79 -25.60 -3.62 -1.20
C GLY A 79 -25.50 -2.10 -1.10
N GLU A 80 -25.11 -1.64 0.08
CA GLU A 80 -24.99 -0.22 0.39
C GLU A 80 -23.71 0.39 -0.20
N ILE A 81 -23.83 1.61 -0.70
CA ILE A 81 -22.72 2.51 -1.02
C ILE A 81 -22.88 3.79 -0.19
N MET A 82 -21.75 4.34 0.23
CA MET A 82 -21.68 5.58 0.98
C MET A 82 -21.41 6.76 0.07
N VAL A 83 -22.20 7.83 0.22
CA VAL A 83 -22.05 9.10 -0.48
C VAL A 83 -21.51 10.13 0.49
N ILE A 84 -20.29 10.58 0.26
CA ILE A 84 -19.59 11.53 1.13
C ILE A 84 -19.51 12.87 0.41
N LYS A 85 -19.97 13.94 1.07
CA LYS A 85 -19.92 15.31 0.55
C LYS A 85 -19.16 16.25 1.44
N THR A 86 -18.34 17.11 0.85
CA THR A 86 -17.53 18.11 1.58
C THR A 86 -18.15 19.50 1.57
N ARG A 87 -17.69 20.38 2.46
CA ARG A 87 -18.17 21.77 2.57
C ARG A 87 -17.92 22.61 1.33
N THR A 88 -16.88 22.31 0.55
CA THR A 88 -16.66 22.97 -0.75
C THR A 88 -17.42 22.31 -1.90
N GLY A 89 -18.31 21.36 -1.61
CA GLY A 89 -19.25 20.76 -2.55
C GLY A 89 -18.70 19.59 -3.36
N ARG A 90 -17.61 18.95 -2.91
CA ARG A 90 -17.09 17.74 -3.56
C ARG A 90 -17.86 16.53 -3.09
N GLU A 91 -17.99 15.55 -3.96
CA GLU A 91 -18.72 14.32 -3.68
C GLU A 91 -17.97 13.10 -4.21
N ILE A 92 -18.08 12.00 -3.46
CA ILE A 92 -17.59 10.68 -3.87
C ILE A 92 -18.54 9.59 -3.37
N ARG A 93 -18.73 8.55 -4.17
CA ARG A 93 -19.44 7.34 -3.77
C ARG A 93 -18.52 6.15 -3.69
N THR A 94 -18.68 5.35 -2.66
CA THR A 94 -17.79 4.21 -2.42
C THR A 94 -18.45 3.13 -1.59
N THR A 95 -17.86 1.94 -1.55
CA THR A 95 -18.32 0.88 -0.65
C THR A 95 -17.99 1.22 0.82
N PRO A 96 -18.79 0.77 1.81
CA PRO A 96 -18.61 1.11 3.23
C PRO A 96 -17.20 0.82 3.77
N GLU A 97 -16.56 -0.23 3.25
CA GLU A 97 -15.21 -0.64 3.64
C GLU A 97 -14.08 0.23 3.07
N HIS A 98 -14.36 1.09 2.08
CA HIS A 98 -13.33 1.85 1.38
C HIS A 98 -12.64 2.87 2.29
N LYS A 99 -11.31 3.04 2.15
CA LYS A 99 -10.53 3.88 3.06
C LYS A 99 -10.19 5.25 2.50
N PHE A 100 -10.39 6.27 3.32
CA PHE A 100 -10.03 7.66 3.04
C PHE A 100 -8.82 8.09 3.86
N PHE A 101 -8.06 9.02 3.30
CA PHE A 101 -7.02 9.75 4.03
C PHE A 101 -7.64 10.94 4.75
N ILE A 102 -7.63 10.89 6.07
CA ILE A 102 -8.14 11.93 6.97
C ILE A 102 -6.98 12.74 7.52
N TYR A 103 -7.09 14.06 7.43
CA TYR A 103 -6.15 14.97 8.06
C TYR A 103 -6.59 15.24 9.50
N GLU A 104 -5.86 14.75 10.49
CA GLU A 104 -6.22 14.89 11.90
C GLU A 104 -4.98 15.20 12.73
N ASN A 105 -5.04 16.24 13.57
CA ASN A 105 -3.96 16.62 14.50
C ASN A 105 -2.58 16.82 13.81
N GLY A 106 -2.59 17.38 12.60
CA GLY A 106 -1.38 17.63 11.82
C GLY A 106 -0.76 16.37 11.20
N LYS A 107 -1.52 15.26 11.11
CA LYS A 107 -1.11 14.00 10.49
C LYS A 107 -2.16 13.54 9.49
N ILE A 108 -1.76 12.62 8.62
CA ILE A 108 -2.67 11.89 7.74
C ILE A 108 -2.90 10.51 8.35
N VAL A 109 -4.16 10.11 8.55
CA VAL A 109 -4.57 8.79 9.03
C VAL A 109 -5.55 8.16 8.04
N LYS A 110 -5.73 6.83 8.08
CA LYS A 110 -6.73 6.15 7.24
C LYS A 110 -7.97 5.78 8.06
N LYS A 111 -9.17 6.14 7.59
CA LYS A 111 -10.47 5.69 8.15
C LYS A 111 -11.29 5.03 7.04
N ARG A 112 -12.10 4.01 7.36
CA ARG A 112 -13.08 3.45 6.42
C ARG A 112 -14.22 4.43 6.19
N ALA A 113 -14.94 4.30 5.08
CA ALA A 113 -16.10 5.13 4.74
C ALA A 113 -17.17 5.06 5.84
N ASP A 114 -17.41 3.85 6.37
CA ASP A 114 -18.36 3.60 7.47
C ASP A 114 -17.87 4.03 8.86
N GLU A 115 -16.60 4.45 8.97
CA GLU A 115 -16.01 5.03 10.18
C GLU A 115 -15.93 6.57 10.10
N LEU A 116 -16.31 7.17 8.96
CA LEU A 116 -16.27 8.62 8.78
C LEU A 116 -17.39 9.32 9.53
N ASN A 117 -17.06 10.48 10.07
CA ASN A 117 -18.02 11.37 10.70
C ASN A 117 -18.09 12.69 9.94
N VAL A 118 -19.24 13.37 10.03
CA VAL A 118 -19.31 14.80 9.70
C VAL A 118 -18.25 15.52 10.55
N GLU A 119 -17.60 16.53 9.97
CA GLU A 119 -16.43 17.22 10.52
C GLU A 119 -15.06 16.53 10.33
N ASP A 120 -14.99 15.28 9.86
CA ASP A 120 -13.71 14.71 9.43
C ASP A 120 -13.14 15.51 8.24
N GLU A 121 -11.82 15.66 8.20
CA GLU A 121 -11.12 16.47 7.18
C GLU A 121 -10.50 15.58 6.09
N LEU A 122 -10.99 15.70 4.86
CA LEU A 122 -10.47 15.02 3.67
C LEU A 122 -9.36 15.82 2.99
N ILE A 123 -8.55 15.13 2.19
CA ILE A 123 -7.48 15.70 1.36
C ILE A 123 -7.93 15.69 -0.10
N LEU A 124 -7.88 16.85 -0.76
CA LEU A 124 -8.40 17.02 -2.12
C LEU A 124 -7.45 17.81 -3.01
N LEU A 125 -7.43 17.51 -4.30
CA LEU A 125 -6.62 18.17 -5.31
C LEU A 125 -7.19 19.55 -5.66
N TRP A 126 -6.36 20.59 -5.67
CA TRP A 126 -6.73 21.91 -6.23
C TRP A 126 -5.74 22.45 -7.26
N ASN A 127 -4.54 21.88 -7.33
CA ASN A 127 -3.55 22.21 -8.33
C ASN A 127 -3.16 20.92 -9.05
N LEU A 128 -3.15 20.95 -10.38
CA LEU A 128 -2.76 19.82 -11.20
C LEU A 128 -1.71 20.28 -12.20
N GLU A 129 -0.47 19.81 -12.03
CA GLU A 129 0.56 20.04 -13.03
C GLU A 129 0.28 19.13 -14.24
N THR A 130 0.11 19.74 -15.41
CA THR A 130 -0.05 19.03 -16.68
C THR A 130 1.16 19.30 -17.56
N ASP A 131 1.62 18.29 -18.30
CA ASP A 131 2.72 18.44 -19.26
C ASP A 131 2.46 19.65 -20.18
N GLU A 132 3.38 20.61 -20.21
CA GLU A 132 3.28 21.78 -21.08
C GLU A 132 3.39 21.32 -22.54
N ARG A 133 2.39 21.67 -23.34
CA ARG A 133 2.34 21.38 -24.77
C ARG A 133 2.20 22.68 -25.53
N GLU A 134 3.11 22.92 -26.47
CA GLU A 134 3.01 24.05 -27.40
C GLU A 134 1.85 23.84 -28.39
N GLU A 135 1.64 22.59 -28.82
CA GLU A 135 0.63 22.24 -29.80
C GLU A 135 -0.12 20.94 -29.43
N PHE A 136 -1.38 20.86 -29.84
CA PHE A 136 -2.19 19.65 -29.74
C PHE A 136 -3.03 19.49 -31.00
N GLU A 137 -2.82 18.38 -31.70
CA GLU A 137 -3.52 18.04 -32.93
C GLU A 137 -4.35 16.77 -32.75
N ILE A 138 -5.51 16.73 -33.39
CA ILE A 138 -6.36 15.55 -33.45
C ILE A 138 -6.30 14.97 -34.85
N ASN A 139 -5.85 13.72 -34.98
CA ASN A 139 -5.95 12.97 -36.23
C ASN A 139 -7.42 12.58 -36.48
N LEU A 140 -8.09 13.31 -37.37
CA LEU A 140 -9.47 13.08 -37.74
C LEU A 140 -9.67 11.78 -38.52
N LEU A 141 -8.68 11.33 -39.29
CA LEU A 141 -8.75 10.03 -39.98
C LEU A 141 -8.88 8.90 -38.96
N GLU A 142 -8.11 8.96 -37.88
CA GLU A 142 -8.19 7.96 -36.81
C GLU A 142 -9.48 8.14 -35.98
N ALA A 143 -9.80 9.37 -35.58
CA ALA A 143 -10.97 9.63 -34.75
C ALA A 143 -12.29 9.24 -35.46
N PHE A 144 -12.37 9.43 -36.78
CA PHE A 144 -13.54 9.08 -37.58
C PHE A 144 -13.74 7.58 -37.82
N ARG A 145 -12.78 6.71 -37.45
CA ARG A 145 -13.00 5.26 -37.49
C ARG A 145 -14.18 4.83 -36.61
N SER A 146 -14.48 5.59 -35.56
CA SER A 146 -15.59 5.36 -34.65
C SER A 146 -16.96 5.86 -35.15
N LEU A 147 -17.00 6.55 -36.30
CA LEU A 147 -18.27 7.05 -36.86
C LEU A 147 -19.16 5.90 -37.37
N PRO A 148 -20.49 6.09 -37.41
CA PRO A 148 -21.39 5.19 -38.13
C PRO A 148 -21.00 5.05 -39.60
N GLU A 149 -21.11 3.84 -40.18
CA GLU A 149 -20.74 3.58 -41.58
C GLU A 149 -21.48 4.50 -42.57
N GLU A 150 -22.76 4.78 -42.35
CA GLU A 150 -23.54 5.70 -43.17
C GLU A 150 -23.01 7.15 -43.20
N GLU A 151 -22.26 7.55 -42.15
CA GLU A 151 -21.59 8.85 -42.12
C GLU A 151 -20.22 8.76 -42.80
N LYS A 152 -19.48 7.65 -42.66
CA LYS A 152 -18.19 7.43 -43.33
C LYS A 152 -18.32 7.43 -44.86
N GLU A 153 -19.36 6.79 -45.39
CA GLU A 153 -19.65 6.76 -46.84
C GLU A 153 -19.86 8.16 -47.45
N LYS A 154 -20.31 9.13 -46.63
CA LYS A 154 -20.60 10.49 -47.07
C LYS A 154 -19.40 11.44 -46.87
N ILE A 155 -18.33 10.97 -46.24
CA ILE A 155 -17.09 11.72 -46.01
C ILE A 155 -16.07 11.28 -47.04
N TYR A 156 -15.39 12.25 -47.64
CA TYR A 156 -14.42 12.02 -48.69
C TYR A 156 -13.04 12.51 -48.25
N VAL A 157 -12.03 11.68 -48.48
CA VAL A 157 -10.62 12.03 -48.32
C VAL A 157 -10.11 12.62 -49.63
N ARG A 158 -9.49 13.79 -49.56
CA ARG A 158 -8.90 14.54 -50.67
C ARG A 158 -7.37 14.61 -50.52
N GLY A 159 -6.65 14.75 -51.63
CA GLY A 159 -5.17 14.67 -51.65
C GLY A 159 -4.65 13.23 -51.81
N ILE A 160 -5.40 12.39 -52.51
CA ILE A 160 -5.12 10.94 -52.67
C ILE A 160 -4.48 10.59 -54.03
N SER A 161 -4.26 11.56 -54.92
CA SER A 161 -3.76 11.37 -56.28
C SER A 161 -2.41 10.65 -56.37
N THR A 162 -1.56 10.77 -55.35
CA THR A 162 -0.25 10.09 -55.27
C THR A 162 -0.34 8.66 -54.73
N LEU A 163 -1.48 8.24 -54.19
CA LEU A 163 -1.65 6.92 -53.58
C LEU A 163 -1.80 5.82 -54.62
N ASP A 164 -1.36 4.61 -54.26
CA ASP A 164 -1.65 3.41 -55.03
C ASP A 164 -3.04 2.87 -54.65
N LEU A 165 -3.99 2.97 -55.58
CA LEU A 165 -5.37 2.50 -55.39
C LEU A 165 -5.61 1.12 -56.03
N LEU A 166 -4.60 0.53 -56.69
CA LEU A 166 -4.74 -0.80 -57.30
C LEU A 166 -5.20 -1.90 -56.32
N PRO A 167 -4.80 -1.89 -55.03
CA PRO A 167 -5.31 -2.85 -54.05
C PRO A 167 -6.84 -2.84 -53.88
N LEU A 168 -7.51 -1.76 -54.27
CA LEU A 168 -8.97 -1.63 -54.16
C LEU A 168 -9.72 -2.09 -55.41
N LYS A 169 -9.02 -2.43 -56.50
CA LYS A 169 -9.65 -2.73 -57.79
C LYS A 169 -10.58 -3.95 -57.74
N GLU A 170 -10.22 -4.96 -56.95
CA GLU A 170 -11.02 -6.17 -56.82
C GLU A 170 -12.39 -5.90 -56.19
N GLU A 171 -12.45 -5.03 -55.17
CA GLU A 171 -13.68 -4.71 -54.43
C GLU A 171 -14.50 -3.60 -55.12
N TYR A 172 -13.84 -2.57 -55.66
CA TYR A 172 -14.49 -1.35 -56.15
C TYR A 172 -14.50 -1.21 -57.68
N GLY A 173 -13.80 -2.08 -58.42
CA GLY A 173 -13.72 -2.03 -59.88
C GLY A 173 -13.03 -0.77 -60.42
N ASP A 174 -13.43 -0.34 -61.62
CA ASP A 174 -12.76 0.77 -62.33
C ASP A 174 -13.06 2.17 -61.75
N ILE A 175 -13.94 2.29 -60.74
CA ILE A 175 -14.23 3.56 -60.07
C ILE A 175 -12.98 4.16 -59.41
N ILE A 176 -11.99 3.32 -59.06
CA ILE A 176 -10.71 3.75 -58.48
C ILE A 176 -9.96 4.73 -59.38
N TYR A 177 -10.07 4.58 -60.71
CA TYR A 177 -9.42 5.48 -61.66
C TYR A 177 -10.10 6.85 -61.66
N HIS A 178 -11.41 6.88 -61.48
CA HIS A 178 -12.15 8.13 -61.30
C HIS A 178 -11.73 8.82 -60.00
N TRP A 179 -11.68 8.10 -58.87
CA TRP A 179 -11.24 8.66 -57.59
C TRP A 179 -9.84 9.26 -57.65
N LYS A 180 -8.88 8.54 -58.25
CA LYS A 180 -7.52 9.02 -58.44
C LYS A 180 -7.47 10.29 -59.30
N LYS A 181 -8.26 10.34 -60.38
CA LYS A 181 -8.37 11.52 -61.25
C LYS A 181 -9.04 12.71 -60.56
N SER A 182 -10.05 12.48 -59.72
CA SER A 182 -10.75 13.52 -58.95
C SER A 182 -10.04 13.93 -57.67
N ASP A 183 -8.87 13.34 -57.38
CA ASP A 183 -8.11 13.53 -56.13
C ASP A 183 -8.98 13.35 -54.87
N SER A 184 -9.97 12.44 -54.95
CA SER A 184 -10.98 12.28 -53.89
C SER A 184 -11.62 10.89 -53.90
N MET A 185 -11.73 10.29 -52.71
CA MET A 185 -12.38 8.98 -52.52
C MET A 185 -13.16 8.93 -51.19
N PRO A 186 -14.17 8.04 -51.07
CA PRO A 186 -14.88 7.82 -49.80
C PRO A 186 -13.93 7.40 -48.66
N LEU A 187 -14.22 7.86 -47.44
CA LEU A 187 -13.43 7.54 -46.24
C LEU A 187 -13.46 6.03 -45.91
N SER A 188 -14.59 5.37 -46.14
CA SER A 188 -14.73 3.92 -45.99
C SER A 188 -13.76 3.14 -46.88
N ALA A 189 -13.66 3.52 -48.16
CA ALA A 189 -12.70 2.96 -49.11
C ALA A 189 -11.26 3.33 -48.75
N PHE A 190 -11.01 4.54 -48.24
CA PHE A 190 -9.67 4.98 -47.82
C PHE A 190 -9.10 4.08 -46.70
N TYR A 191 -9.94 3.68 -45.73
CA TYR A 191 -9.49 2.79 -44.65
C TYR A 191 -9.01 1.41 -45.13
N LYS A 192 -9.46 0.95 -46.30
CA LYS A 192 -9.02 -0.33 -46.89
C LYS A 192 -7.56 -0.29 -47.37
N LEU A 193 -7.00 0.90 -47.60
CA LEU A 193 -5.60 1.07 -47.94
C LEU A 193 -4.66 0.88 -46.73
N GLY A 194 -5.20 0.82 -45.50
CA GLY A 194 -4.40 0.70 -44.29
C GLY A 194 -3.58 1.95 -43.94
N ILE A 195 -3.81 3.07 -44.62
CA ILE A 195 -3.08 4.32 -44.40
C ILE A 195 -3.62 5.02 -43.15
N THR A 196 -2.72 5.35 -42.23
CA THR A 196 -3.03 6.03 -40.96
C THR A 196 -2.38 7.40 -40.81
N GLU A 197 -1.41 7.72 -41.67
CA GLU A 197 -0.62 8.96 -41.63
C GLU A 197 -0.55 9.63 -43.00
N GLY A 198 -0.39 10.96 -42.99
CA GLY A 198 -0.30 11.81 -44.18
C GLY A 198 -1.08 13.11 -44.03
N GLU A 199 -0.89 14.02 -44.97
CA GLU A 199 -1.59 15.31 -45.01
C GLU A 199 -2.73 15.26 -46.03
N PHE A 200 -3.92 14.95 -45.53
CA PHE A 200 -5.15 14.89 -46.32
C PHE A 200 -6.13 15.98 -45.89
N ARG A 201 -7.16 16.19 -46.72
CA ARG A 201 -8.32 17.01 -46.38
C ARG A 201 -9.59 16.19 -46.42
N LEU A 202 -10.50 16.46 -45.49
CA LEU A 202 -11.77 15.76 -45.34
C LEU A 202 -12.89 16.68 -45.81
N GLY A 203 -13.61 16.24 -46.83
CA GLY A 203 -14.80 16.91 -47.37
C GLY A 203 -16.04 16.06 -47.18
N ARG A 204 -17.21 16.65 -47.46
CA ARG A 204 -18.48 15.93 -47.51
C ARG A 204 -19.20 16.23 -48.82
N ASP A 205 -19.98 15.29 -49.33
CA ASP A 205 -20.79 15.46 -50.53
C ASP A 205 -21.63 16.74 -50.52
N ALA A 206 -21.70 17.37 -51.71
CA ALA A 206 -22.47 18.58 -51.96
C ALA A 206 -22.13 19.79 -51.05
N THR A 207 -20.94 19.79 -50.43
CA THR A 207 -20.44 20.92 -49.62
C THR A 207 -19.03 21.30 -50.04
N SER A 208 -18.72 22.61 -49.99
CA SER A 208 -17.41 23.16 -50.36
C SER A 208 -16.43 23.26 -49.19
N ASN A 209 -16.90 23.14 -47.95
CA ASN A 209 -16.05 23.23 -46.76
C ASN A 209 -15.29 21.91 -46.54
N GLU A 210 -13.98 22.04 -46.31
CA GLU A 210 -13.07 20.94 -46.00
C GLU A 210 -12.42 21.17 -44.64
N LEU A 211 -12.04 20.09 -43.95
CA LEU A 211 -11.22 20.13 -42.74
C LEU A 211 -9.88 19.44 -42.99
N PRO A 212 -8.78 19.92 -42.40
CA PRO A 212 -7.53 19.18 -42.43
C PRO A 212 -7.68 17.85 -41.67
N SER A 213 -7.03 16.79 -42.16
CA SER A 213 -6.98 15.48 -41.50
C SER A 213 -6.31 15.54 -40.12
N LYS A 214 -5.40 16.49 -39.91
CA LYS A 214 -4.85 16.86 -38.61
C LYS A 214 -5.47 18.19 -38.15
N LEU A 215 -6.37 18.12 -37.17
CA LEU A 215 -7.07 19.28 -36.67
C LEU A 215 -6.35 19.85 -35.43
N ARG A 216 -5.71 21.00 -35.58
CA ARG A 216 -5.05 21.70 -34.48
C ARG A 216 -6.06 22.37 -33.54
N ILE A 217 -5.84 22.24 -32.23
CA ILE A 217 -6.60 22.96 -31.21
C ILE A 217 -5.96 24.33 -30.96
N THR A 218 -6.42 25.35 -31.68
CA THR A 218 -6.00 26.74 -31.47
C THR A 218 -6.81 27.41 -30.34
N PRO A 219 -6.34 28.53 -29.77
CA PRO A 219 -7.12 29.31 -28.80
C PRO A 219 -8.52 29.70 -29.32
N GLU A 220 -8.63 30.13 -30.57
CA GLU A 220 -9.91 30.51 -31.20
C GLU A 220 -10.86 29.30 -31.27
N PHE A 221 -10.36 28.14 -31.69
CA PHE A 221 -11.15 26.93 -31.75
C PHE A 221 -11.61 26.48 -30.35
N ALA A 222 -10.72 26.53 -29.36
CA ALA A 222 -11.04 26.23 -27.98
C ALA A 222 -12.08 27.19 -27.39
N LYS A 223 -12.00 28.49 -27.72
CA LYS A 223 -13.00 29.50 -27.31
C LYS A 223 -14.36 29.25 -27.95
N LEU A 224 -14.40 28.87 -29.23
CA LEU A 224 -15.65 28.45 -29.91
C LEU A 224 -16.27 27.23 -29.24
N ILE A 225 -15.45 26.25 -28.85
CA ILE A 225 -15.91 25.10 -28.06
C ILE A 225 -16.54 25.56 -26.74
N GLY A 226 -15.93 26.50 -26.03
CA GLY A 226 -16.48 27.04 -24.79
C GLY A 226 -17.84 27.71 -24.97
N TYR A 227 -18.01 28.49 -26.04
CA TYR A 227 -19.31 29.07 -26.40
C TYR A 227 -20.36 28.00 -26.73
N PHE A 228 -19.96 26.97 -27.47
CA PHE A 228 -20.86 25.86 -27.80
C PHE A 228 -21.27 25.04 -26.57
N VAL A 229 -20.34 24.75 -25.65
CA VAL A 229 -20.67 24.03 -24.42
C VAL A 229 -21.68 24.83 -23.59
N SER A 230 -21.56 26.16 -23.55
CA SER A 230 -22.48 27.04 -22.81
C SER A 230 -23.84 27.15 -23.51
N ASP A 231 -23.90 27.83 -24.66
CA ASP A 231 -25.15 28.21 -25.33
C ASP A 231 -25.44 27.42 -26.62
N GLY A 232 -24.67 26.37 -26.87
CA GLY A 232 -24.77 25.56 -28.08
C GLY A 232 -25.83 24.45 -28.01
N ASN A 233 -26.37 24.12 -29.19
CA ASN A 233 -27.17 22.94 -29.44
C ASN A 233 -26.84 22.33 -30.81
N TYR A 234 -27.08 21.04 -30.93
CA TYR A 234 -26.98 20.32 -32.20
C TYR A 234 -28.33 20.38 -32.91
N SER A 235 -28.31 20.64 -34.23
CA SER A 235 -29.41 20.26 -35.10
C SER A 235 -29.08 18.98 -35.86
N ASN A 236 -30.00 18.51 -36.70
CA ASN A 236 -29.76 17.37 -37.59
C ASN A 236 -28.63 17.62 -38.61
N LYS A 237 -28.27 18.89 -38.89
CA LYS A 237 -27.33 19.26 -39.95
C LYS A 237 -26.15 20.10 -39.49
N ASP A 238 -26.34 20.91 -38.45
CA ASP A 238 -25.42 22.00 -38.07
C ASP A 238 -25.26 22.12 -36.55
N LEU A 239 -24.31 22.96 -36.14
CA LEU A 239 -24.16 23.44 -34.76
C LEU A 239 -24.81 24.81 -34.66
N ARG A 240 -25.51 25.09 -33.57
CA ARG A 240 -26.14 26.40 -33.34
C ARG A 240 -25.74 26.93 -31.99
N ILE A 241 -25.29 28.18 -31.94
CA ILE A 241 -24.95 28.87 -30.69
C ILE A 241 -25.95 30.01 -30.51
N THR A 242 -26.69 29.97 -29.41
CA THR A 242 -27.62 31.06 -29.06
C THR A 242 -26.81 32.23 -28.52
N VAL A 243 -27.10 33.45 -28.95
CA VAL A 243 -26.30 34.62 -28.56
C VAL A 243 -27.20 35.70 -27.97
N GLY A 244 -26.98 35.98 -26.69
CA GLY A 244 -27.69 37.05 -25.96
C GLY A 244 -27.01 38.42 -26.00
N HIS A 245 -25.74 38.49 -26.42
CA HIS A 245 -24.93 39.70 -26.29
C HIS A 245 -24.17 40.03 -27.58
N LYS A 246 -24.19 41.30 -27.99
CA LYS A 246 -23.63 41.76 -29.27
C LYS A 246 -22.10 41.64 -29.35
N ASP A 247 -21.40 41.77 -28.23
CA ASP A 247 -19.94 41.60 -28.18
C ASP A 247 -19.53 40.13 -28.36
N VAL A 248 -20.26 39.22 -27.72
CA VAL A 248 -20.13 37.76 -27.92
C VAL A 248 -20.45 37.37 -29.37
N GLU A 249 -21.49 37.95 -29.96
CA GLU A 249 -21.86 37.72 -31.38
C GLU A 249 -20.69 38.02 -32.32
N LYS A 250 -20.11 39.23 -32.18
CA LYS A 250 -18.98 39.67 -32.99
C LYS A 250 -17.76 38.77 -32.81
N GLU A 251 -17.49 38.35 -31.58
CA GLU A 251 -16.36 37.47 -31.28
C GLU A 251 -16.53 36.09 -31.91
N ILE A 252 -17.69 35.45 -31.75
CA ILE A 252 -17.98 34.15 -32.39
C ILE A 252 -17.84 34.26 -33.90
N ILE A 253 -18.38 35.31 -34.52
CA ILE A 253 -18.24 35.56 -35.96
C ILE A 253 -16.76 35.71 -36.36
N SER A 254 -15.97 36.46 -35.60
CA SER A 254 -14.53 36.63 -35.84
C SER A 254 -13.79 35.28 -35.79
N ILE A 255 -14.13 34.44 -34.81
CA ILE A 255 -13.56 33.10 -34.68
C ILE A 255 -13.96 32.21 -35.86
N LEU A 256 -15.23 32.23 -36.27
CA LEU A 256 -15.70 31.45 -37.42
C LEU A 256 -15.01 31.86 -38.72
N ASN A 257 -14.80 33.17 -38.93
CA ASN A 257 -14.02 33.68 -40.06
C ASN A 257 -12.55 33.20 -40.00
N PHE A 258 -11.91 33.27 -38.82
CA PHE A 258 -10.54 32.80 -38.62
C PHE A 258 -10.38 31.31 -38.93
N LEU A 259 -11.35 30.48 -38.51
CA LEU A 259 -11.37 29.04 -38.75
C LEU A 259 -11.88 28.67 -40.16
N ASN A 260 -12.22 29.67 -40.99
CA ASN A 260 -12.82 29.48 -42.31
C ASN A 260 -14.07 28.57 -42.30
N LEU A 261 -14.89 28.71 -41.25
CA LEU A 261 -16.12 27.94 -41.09
C LEU A 261 -17.32 28.72 -41.65
N PRO A 262 -18.14 28.13 -42.53
CA PRO A 262 -19.33 28.79 -43.03
C PRO A 262 -20.33 28.98 -41.89
N TYR A 263 -21.01 30.13 -41.88
CA TYR A 263 -22.06 30.40 -40.90
C TYR A 263 -23.19 31.23 -41.48
N SER A 264 -24.33 31.20 -40.78
CA SER A 264 -25.48 32.06 -41.05
C SER A 264 -26.11 32.50 -39.72
N ILE A 265 -26.93 33.54 -39.76
CA ILE A 265 -27.63 34.07 -38.58
C ILE A 265 -29.12 33.75 -38.73
N LEU A 266 -29.69 33.15 -37.69
CA LEU A 266 -31.13 32.94 -37.56
C LEU A 266 -31.70 33.91 -36.53
N GLU A 267 -32.64 34.74 -36.97
CA GLU A 267 -33.42 35.66 -36.15
C GLU A 267 -34.90 35.38 -36.38
N TRP A 268 -35.66 35.18 -35.29
CA TRP A 268 -37.11 35.01 -35.31
C TRP A 268 -37.72 35.97 -34.29
N GLU A 269 -38.89 36.52 -34.61
CA GLU A 269 -39.59 37.44 -33.71
C GLU A 269 -39.88 36.75 -32.35
N GLY A 270 -39.47 37.41 -31.26
CA GLY A 270 -39.63 36.90 -29.88
C GLY A 270 -38.64 35.81 -29.45
N LYS A 271 -37.68 35.40 -30.28
CA LYS A 271 -36.62 34.43 -29.89
C LYS A 271 -35.24 35.06 -29.91
N ALA A 272 -34.34 34.50 -29.10
CA ALA A 272 -32.92 34.90 -29.11
C ALA A 272 -32.26 34.54 -30.44
N LYS A 273 -31.35 35.40 -30.90
CA LYS A 273 -30.54 35.19 -32.10
C LYS A 273 -29.72 33.90 -31.99
N GLN A 274 -29.60 33.17 -33.08
CA GLN A 274 -28.72 32.00 -33.16
C GLN A 274 -27.72 32.12 -34.32
N ILE A 275 -26.45 31.84 -34.04
CA ILE A 275 -25.42 31.66 -35.06
C ILE A 275 -25.41 30.18 -35.44
N VAL A 276 -25.61 29.88 -36.72
CA VAL A 276 -25.57 28.53 -37.28
C VAL A 276 -24.23 28.30 -37.94
N VAL A 277 -23.44 27.35 -37.44
CA VAL A 277 -22.21 26.89 -38.07
C VAL A 277 -22.56 25.85 -39.14
N GLY A 278 -22.53 26.27 -40.40
CA GLY A 278 -22.96 25.54 -41.58
C GLY A 278 -22.01 24.42 -42.03
N SER A 279 -21.35 23.72 -41.10
CA SER A 279 -20.43 22.61 -41.40
C SER A 279 -20.88 21.34 -40.71
N ARG A 280 -21.39 20.37 -41.50
CA ARG A 280 -21.77 19.04 -41.00
C ARG A 280 -20.55 18.23 -40.55
N LEU A 281 -19.40 18.43 -41.17
CA LEU A 281 -18.14 17.84 -40.71
C LEU A 281 -17.78 18.36 -39.32
N MET A 282 -17.84 19.68 -39.11
CA MET A 282 -17.56 20.26 -37.80
C MET A 282 -18.56 19.78 -36.74
N ARG A 283 -19.82 19.58 -37.11
CA ARG A 283 -20.82 18.92 -36.25
C ARG A 283 -20.36 17.53 -35.80
N LEU A 284 -19.86 16.70 -36.72
CA LEU A 284 -19.35 15.37 -36.42
C LEU A 284 -18.09 15.43 -35.55
N VAL A 285 -17.21 16.41 -35.78
CA VAL A 285 -16.04 16.67 -34.93
C VAL A 285 -16.49 16.96 -33.50
N PHE A 286 -17.41 17.92 -33.29
CA PHE A 286 -17.89 18.25 -31.94
C PHE A 286 -18.54 17.06 -31.24
N LYS A 287 -19.39 16.32 -31.96
CA LYS A 287 -20.18 15.23 -31.37
C LYS A 287 -19.35 13.97 -31.09
N TYR A 288 -18.55 13.50 -32.05
CA TYR A 288 -17.89 12.20 -31.99
C TYR A 288 -16.39 12.29 -31.70
N VAL A 289 -15.72 13.33 -32.22
CA VAL A 289 -14.27 13.48 -32.04
C VAL A 289 -13.95 14.13 -30.69
N LEU A 290 -14.54 15.29 -30.43
CA LEU A 290 -14.43 15.97 -29.13
C LEU A 290 -15.28 15.28 -28.06
N GLY A 291 -16.32 14.55 -28.47
CA GLY A 291 -17.17 13.78 -27.55
C GLY A 291 -18.10 14.65 -26.70
N ILE A 292 -18.51 15.82 -27.20
CA ILE A 292 -19.41 16.72 -26.48
C ILE A 292 -20.85 16.19 -26.63
N PRO A 293 -21.51 15.77 -25.53
CA PRO A 293 -22.83 15.15 -25.61
C PRO A 293 -23.96 16.17 -25.79
N GLU A 294 -25.10 15.69 -26.30
CA GLU A 294 -26.31 16.49 -26.46
C GLU A 294 -27.11 16.59 -25.14
N GLY A 295 -27.83 17.71 -24.97
CA GLY A 295 -28.71 17.94 -23.83
C GLY A 295 -27.99 18.53 -22.61
N ALA A 296 -28.60 19.55 -21.99
CA ALA A 296 -27.98 20.32 -20.92
C ALA A 296 -27.51 19.49 -19.70
N PRO A 297 -28.26 18.48 -19.21
CA PRO A 297 -27.83 17.65 -18.07
C PRO A 297 -26.63 16.74 -18.37
N ASN A 298 -26.37 16.46 -19.64
CA ASN A 298 -25.30 15.55 -20.05
C ASN A 298 -24.02 16.27 -20.45
N LYS A 299 -24.07 17.58 -20.73
CA LYS A 299 -22.95 18.39 -21.25
C LYS A 299 -21.63 18.09 -20.52
N ARG A 300 -20.53 18.02 -21.27
CA ARG A 300 -19.15 17.79 -20.81
C ARG A 300 -18.20 18.67 -21.61
N LEU A 301 -16.99 18.87 -21.10
CA LEU A 301 -15.89 19.42 -21.90
C LEU A 301 -15.38 18.38 -22.90
N PRO A 302 -14.61 18.78 -23.94
CA PRO A 302 -14.00 17.83 -24.87
C PRO A 302 -13.16 16.77 -24.16
N LYS A 303 -13.25 15.49 -24.55
CA LYS A 303 -12.61 14.35 -23.86
C LYS A 303 -11.11 14.51 -23.53
N ASN A 304 -10.38 15.32 -24.32
CA ASN A 304 -8.94 15.56 -24.19
C ASN A 304 -8.60 16.98 -23.67
N PHE A 305 -9.55 17.70 -23.06
CA PHE A 305 -9.38 19.12 -22.69
C PHE A 305 -8.14 19.39 -21.81
N LEU A 306 -7.70 18.42 -21.00
CA LEU A 306 -6.49 18.54 -20.16
C LEU A 306 -5.19 18.47 -20.96
N ASN A 307 -5.22 17.96 -22.19
CA ASN A 307 -4.07 17.89 -23.09
C ASN A 307 -3.95 19.11 -24.01
N PHE A 308 -4.88 20.07 -23.93
CA PHE A 308 -4.79 21.28 -24.73
C PHE A 308 -3.62 22.17 -24.26
N PRO A 309 -2.99 22.95 -25.16
CA PRO A 309 -2.04 24.00 -24.80
C PRO A 309 -2.64 24.96 -23.77
N VAL A 310 -1.80 25.61 -22.97
CA VAL A 310 -2.24 26.48 -21.87
C VAL A 310 -3.14 27.62 -22.38
N GLU A 311 -2.78 28.23 -23.50
CA GLU A 311 -3.53 29.31 -24.15
C GLU A 311 -4.90 28.82 -24.63
N ALA A 312 -4.98 27.58 -25.14
CA ALA A 312 -6.24 26.97 -25.54
C ALA A 312 -7.12 26.62 -24.33
N LYS A 313 -6.55 26.17 -23.20
CA LYS A 313 -7.29 25.98 -21.94
C LYS A 313 -7.89 27.29 -21.42
N ILE A 314 -7.11 28.37 -21.45
CA ILE A 314 -7.54 29.73 -21.06
C ILE A 314 -8.66 30.23 -21.98
N ALA A 315 -8.51 30.03 -23.30
CA ALA A 315 -9.51 30.44 -24.28
C ALA A 315 -10.81 29.63 -24.16
N LEU A 316 -10.73 28.32 -23.90
CA LEU A 316 -11.88 27.47 -23.57
C LEU A 316 -12.64 28.00 -22.34
N LEU A 317 -11.94 28.31 -21.25
CA LEU A 317 -12.55 28.91 -20.06
C LEU A 317 -13.16 30.28 -20.37
N SER A 318 -12.51 31.10 -21.19
CA SER A 318 -13.03 32.41 -21.59
C SER A 318 -14.37 32.27 -22.32
N GLY A 319 -14.47 31.33 -23.27
CA GLY A 319 -15.73 31.02 -23.97
C GLY A 319 -16.83 30.52 -23.02
N LEU A 320 -16.48 29.62 -22.09
CA LEU A 320 -17.41 29.12 -21.07
C LEU A 320 -17.95 30.25 -20.18
N PHE A 321 -17.06 31.05 -19.61
CA PHE A 321 -17.45 32.14 -18.72
C PHE A 321 -18.15 33.28 -19.45
N ASN A 322 -17.90 33.51 -20.73
CA ASN A 322 -18.62 34.54 -21.49
C ASN A 322 -20.02 34.12 -21.93
N GLY A 323 -20.26 32.81 -22.14
CA GLY A 323 -21.59 32.25 -22.37
C GLY A 323 -22.42 32.20 -21.10
N ASP A 324 -22.11 31.24 -20.21
CA ASP A 324 -22.92 30.91 -19.02
C ASP A 324 -22.36 31.44 -17.70
N GLY A 325 -21.19 32.09 -17.73
CA GLY A 325 -20.59 32.67 -16.54
C GLY A 325 -21.33 33.92 -16.06
N TYR A 326 -21.23 34.18 -14.75
CA TYR A 326 -21.80 35.37 -14.12
C TYR A 326 -20.83 36.01 -13.13
N VAL A 327 -20.98 37.31 -12.93
CA VAL A 327 -20.24 38.07 -11.92
C VAL A 327 -21.23 38.64 -10.91
N VAL A 328 -20.96 38.38 -9.64
CA VAL A 328 -21.70 38.97 -8.51
C VAL A 328 -20.80 39.96 -7.80
N ARG A 329 -21.30 41.20 -7.69
CA ARG A 329 -20.65 42.28 -6.95
C ARG A 329 -21.65 42.88 -5.97
N GLY A 330 -21.27 42.93 -4.70
CA GLY A 330 -21.94 43.67 -3.64
C GLY A 330 -20.91 44.27 -2.68
N ASP A 331 -21.35 44.95 -1.63
CA ASP A 331 -20.48 45.76 -0.76
C ASP A 331 -19.33 44.98 -0.11
N LYS A 332 -19.56 43.69 0.19
CA LYS A 332 -18.57 42.80 0.84
C LYS A 332 -18.26 41.54 0.04
N VAL A 333 -18.88 41.35 -1.12
CA VAL A 333 -18.80 40.11 -1.91
C VAL A 333 -18.44 40.45 -3.35
N LEU A 334 -17.36 39.84 -3.84
CA LEU A 334 -17.00 39.85 -5.25
C LEU A 334 -16.58 38.44 -5.64
N HIS A 335 -17.28 37.85 -6.61
CA HIS A 335 -16.93 36.54 -7.15
C HIS A 335 -17.37 36.41 -8.60
N MET A 336 -16.68 35.50 -9.29
CA MET A 336 -17.11 34.99 -10.58
C MET A 336 -17.63 33.57 -10.39
N GLY A 337 -18.69 33.22 -11.10
CA GLY A 337 -19.28 31.90 -11.03
C GLY A 337 -19.72 31.37 -12.39
N TYR A 338 -19.97 30.07 -12.42
CA TYR A 338 -20.51 29.36 -13.57
C TYR A 338 -21.60 28.43 -13.05
N ALA A 339 -22.73 28.32 -13.74
CA ALA A 339 -23.86 27.51 -13.30
C ALA A 339 -24.24 26.49 -14.37
N SER A 340 -24.44 25.23 -13.98
CA SER A 340 -24.90 24.18 -14.89
C SER A 340 -25.77 23.16 -14.17
N VAL A 341 -26.68 22.56 -14.92
CA VAL A 341 -27.43 21.37 -14.48
C VAL A 341 -26.64 20.07 -14.70
N SER A 342 -25.54 20.11 -15.47
CA SER A 342 -24.63 18.97 -15.65
C SER A 342 -23.60 18.95 -14.54
N LYS A 343 -23.68 17.93 -13.67
CA LYS A 343 -22.65 17.67 -12.66
C LYS A 343 -21.30 17.31 -13.29
N GLY A 344 -21.33 16.57 -14.41
CA GLY A 344 -20.11 16.19 -15.14
C GLY A 344 -19.36 17.41 -15.69
N LEU A 345 -20.07 18.39 -16.25
CA LEU A 345 -19.45 19.63 -16.71
C LEU A 345 -18.78 20.41 -15.58
N ILE A 346 -19.41 20.47 -14.41
CA ILE A 346 -18.84 21.13 -13.24
C ILE A 346 -17.55 20.43 -12.79
N ARG A 347 -17.52 19.10 -12.80
CA ARG A 347 -16.31 18.33 -12.53
C ARG A 347 -15.21 18.59 -13.54
N ASP A 348 -15.53 18.57 -14.84
CA ASP A 348 -14.56 18.88 -15.90
C ASP A 348 -13.97 20.28 -15.71
N MET A 349 -14.81 21.25 -15.38
CA MET A 349 -14.37 22.61 -15.06
C MET A 349 -13.49 22.68 -13.81
N LEU A 350 -13.78 21.90 -12.75
CA LEU A 350 -12.91 21.84 -11.57
C LEU A 350 -11.50 21.35 -11.95
N TYR A 351 -11.39 20.32 -12.78
CA TYR A 351 -10.10 19.82 -13.25
C TYR A 351 -9.39 20.79 -14.21
N LEU A 352 -10.14 21.46 -15.09
CA LEU A 352 -9.58 22.50 -15.97
C LEU A 352 -9.03 23.68 -15.16
N LEU A 353 -9.78 24.16 -14.15
CA LEU A 353 -9.33 25.21 -13.24
C LEU A 353 -8.13 24.76 -12.40
N ALA A 354 -8.15 23.52 -11.89
CA ALA A 354 -7.02 22.96 -11.16
C ALA A 354 -5.75 22.86 -12.03
N SER A 355 -5.89 22.56 -13.33
CA SER A 355 -4.76 22.54 -14.27
C SER A 355 -4.14 23.91 -14.55
N LEU A 356 -4.81 24.98 -14.12
CA LEU A 356 -4.33 26.37 -14.19
C LEU A 356 -4.05 26.95 -12.80
N GLY A 357 -4.05 26.12 -11.75
CA GLY A 357 -3.81 26.55 -10.37
C GLY A 357 -4.89 27.47 -9.80
N ILE A 358 -6.13 27.36 -10.28
CA ILE A 358 -7.28 28.15 -9.81
C ILE A 358 -8.16 27.30 -8.89
N PHE A 359 -8.28 27.69 -7.63
CA PHE A 359 -9.19 27.05 -6.69
C PHE A 359 -10.63 27.56 -6.86
N ALA A 360 -11.58 26.62 -6.86
CA ALA A 360 -13.01 26.89 -6.97
C ALA A 360 -13.82 26.15 -5.89
N ARG A 361 -14.96 26.72 -5.48
CA ARG A 361 -15.98 26.03 -4.65
C ARG A 361 -17.18 25.63 -5.50
N VAL A 362 -17.84 24.55 -5.12
CA VAL A 362 -19.10 24.11 -5.73
C VAL A 362 -20.23 24.25 -4.72
N TYR A 363 -21.36 24.77 -5.16
CA TYR A 363 -22.61 24.78 -4.41
C TYR A 363 -23.70 24.13 -5.24
N MET A 364 -24.49 23.26 -4.63
CA MET A 364 -25.67 22.68 -5.26
C MET A 364 -26.93 23.37 -4.72
N VAL A 365 -27.79 23.81 -5.63
CA VAL A 365 -29.14 24.31 -5.34
C VAL A 365 -30.14 23.23 -5.77
N PRO A 366 -30.85 22.60 -4.82
CA PRO A 366 -31.82 21.57 -5.14
C PRO A 366 -32.94 22.12 -6.01
N LYS A 367 -33.41 21.34 -6.99
CA LYS A 367 -34.50 21.75 -7.89
C LYS A 367 -35.76 22.15 -7.16
N GLU A 368 -36.03 21.56 -6.00
CA GLU A 368 -37.21 21.85 -5.17
C GLU A 368 -37.21 23.28 -4.63
N LYS A 369 -36.04 23.93 -4.59
CA LYS A 369 -35.90 25.34 -4.18
C LYS A 369 -36.02 26.32 -5.35
N MET A 370 -36.23 25.84 -6.57
CA MET A 370 -36.27 26.64 -7.80
C MET A 370 -37.60 26.41 -8.53
N ASN A 371 -38.40 27.48 -8.68
CA ASN A 371 -39.68 27.39 -9.36
C ASN A 371 -39.51 26.94 -10.82
N GLY A 372 -40.15 25.84 -11.20
CA GLY A 372 -40.14 25.30 -12.56
C GLY A 372 -38.86 24.54 -12.96
N ALA A 373 -37.96 24.25 -12.02
CA ALA A 373 -36.72 23.50 -12.32
C ALA A 373 -36.95 21.98 -12.33
N ASN A 374 -36.46 21.31 -13.37
CA ASN A 374 -36.50 19.85 -13.48
C ASN A 374 -35.23 19.16 -12.95
N HIS A 375 -34.15 19.91 -12.73
CA HIS A 375 -32.83 19.40 -12.36
C HIS A 375 -32.18 20.29 -11.30
N ASP A 376 -31.32 19.69 -10.47
CA ASP A 376 -30.49 20.44 -9.52
C ASP A 376 -29.52 21.36 -10.27
N LEU A 377 -29.21 22.51 -9.67
CA LEU A 377 -28.32 23.49 -10.25
C LEU A 377 -27.01 23.54 -9.48
N TYR A 378 -25.91 23.23 -10.16
CA TYR A 378 -24.56 23.23 -9.61
C TYR A 378 -23.86 24.52 -10.00
N LYS A 379 -23.23 25.19 -9.03
CA LYS A 379 -22.61 26.50 -9.20
C LYS A 379 -21.16 26.46 -8.77
N ILE A 380 -20.24 26.76 -9.70
CA ILE A 380 -18.86 27.10 -9.39
C ILE A 380 -18.79 28.53 -8.85
N TYR A 381 -17.94 28.72 -7.86
CA TYR A 381 -17.69 29.99 -7.19
C TYR A 381 -16.19 30.20 -7.03
N ILE A 382 -15.68 31.31 -7.57
CA ILE A 382 -14.26 31.69 -7.53
C ILE A 382 -14.15 33.11 -6.97
N ALA A 383 -13.37 33.26 -5.89
CA ALA A 383 -13.20 34.52 -5.17
C ALA A 383 -11.78 34.65 -4.62
N GLY A 384 -11.52 35.77 -3.94
CA GLY A 384 -10.23 36.00 -3.28
C GLY A 384 -9.10 36.19 -4.28
N THR A 385 -7.90 35.73 -3.94
CA THR A 385 -6.73 35.77 -4.82
C THR A 385 -6.89 34.89 -6.07
N ASP A 386 -7.65 33.79 -5.98
CA ASP A 386 -7.89 32.90 -7.12
C ASP A 386 -8.76 33.60 -8.21
N LEU A 387 -9.66 34.52 -7.81
CA LEU A 387 -10.39 35.37 -8.75
C LEU A 387 -9.49 36.36 -9.47
N VAL A 388 -8.54 36.98 -8.77
CA VAL A 388 -7.59 37.94 -9.37
C VAL A 388 -6.82 37.25 -10.49
N LYS A 389 -6.22 36.09 -10.18
CA LYS A 389 -5.50 35.26 -11.16
C LYS A 389 -6.37 34.88 -12.36
N LEU A 390 -7.61 34.44 -12.11
CA LEU A 390 -8.53 34.07 -13.18
C LEU A 390 -8.82 35.26 -14.11
N VAL A 391 -9.10 36.43 -13.56
CA VAL A 391 -9.46 37.62 -14.36
C VAL A 391 -8.27 38.15 -15.17
N GLU A 392 -7.05 38.01 -14.65
CA GLU A 392 -5.82 38.34 -15.39
C GLU A 392 -5.58 37.40 -16.57
N MET A 393 -6.00 36.13 -16.47
CA MET A 393 -5.85 35.13 -17.53
C MET A 393 -6.96 35.22 -18.59
N LEU A 394 -8.21 35.43 -18.17
CA LEU A 394 -9.37 35.26 -19.06
C LEU A 394 -9.67 36.49 -19.92
N ASP A 395 -10.01 36.23 -21.18
CA ASP A 395 -10.53 37.24 -22.08
C ASP A 395 -12.06 37.38 -21.94
N LEU A 396 -12.47 38.23 -21.01
CA LEU A 396 -13.87 38.40 -20.61
C LEU A 396 -14.65 39.43 -21.43
N ARG A 397 -15.94 39.19 -21.64
CA ARG A 397 -16.86 40.14 -22.30
C ARG A 397 -17.02 41.46 -21.52
N GLU A 398 -17.49 42.51 -22.20
CA GLU A 398 -17.50 43.88 -21.66
C GLU A 398 -18.31 43.99 -20.35
N GLY A 399 -19.47 43.33 -20.29
CA GLY A 399 -20.31 43.32 -19.10
C GLY A 399 -19.65 42.69 -17.87
N HIS A 400 -18.83 41.66 -18.06
CA HIS A 400 -18.07 41.02 -16.97
C HIS A 400 -16.93 41.92 -16.52
N ARG A 401 -16.15 42.48 -17.45
CA ARG A 401 -15.06 43.43 -17.13
C ARG A 401 -15.57 44.63 -16.34
N LYS A 402 -16.69 45.24 -16.76
CA LYS A 402 -17.32 46.37 -16.04
C LYS A 402 -17.66 45.99 -14.59
N LYS A 403 -18.27 44.83 -14.37
CA LYS A 403 -18.59 44.34 -13.02
C LYS A 403 -17.35 43.97 -12.20
N LEU A 404 -16.25 43.59 -12.85
CA LEU A 404 -14.98 43.24 -12.21
C LEU A 404 -14.04 44.44 -12.06
N ASN A 405 -14.41 45.64 -12.50
CA ASN A 405 -13.52 46.80 -12.44
C ASN A 405 -13.08 47.12 -10.99
N ASN A 406 -11.82 47.52 -10.78
CA ASN A 406 -11.28 47.79 -9.44
C ASN A 406 -11.42 46.60 -8.48
N ILE A 407 -10.89 45.42 -8.83
CA ILE A 407 -10.93 44.22 -7.95
C ILE A 407 -10.25 44.51 -6.60
N GLY A 408 -9.18 45.31 -6.60
CA GLY A 408 -8.40 45.66 -5.40
C GLY A 408 -7.69 44.47 -4.75
N ASP A 409 -7.02 44.70 -3.63
CA ASP A 409 -6.34 43.64 -2.89
C ASP A 409 -7.35 42.66 -2.27
N ARG A 410 -7.14 41.37 -2.53
CA ARG A 410 -8.03 40.30 -2.05
C ARG A 410 -7.28 39.34 -1.14
N LYS A 411 -7.95 38.92 -0.06
CA LYS A 411 -7.45 37.87 0.82
C LYS A 411 -7.59 36.49 0.14
N PRO A 412 -6.68 35.55 0.41
CA PRO A 412 -6.80 34.20 -0.12
C PRO A 412 -8.05 33.50 0.41
N SER A 413 -8.51 32.51 -0.35
CA SER A 413 -9.60 31.63 0.05
C SER A 413 -9.31 31.00 1.42
N LYS A 414 -10.30 31.01 2.34
CA LYS A 414 -10.20 30.36 3.67
C LYS A 414 -10.27 28.84 3.54
N VAL A 415 -9.23 28.25 2.96
CA VAL A 415 -9.00 26.81 2.86
C VAL A 415 -7.53 26.54 3.16
N LYS A 416 -7.24 25.42 3.82
CA LYS A 416 -5.87 25.05 4.16
C LYS A 416 -5.24 24.36 2.95
N LYS A 417 -4.52 25.11 2.12
CA LYS A 417 -3.74 24.57 0.99
C LYS A 417 -2.42 24.00 1.50
N VAL A 418 -2.07 22.80 1.03
CA VAL A 418 -0.83 22.06 1.30
C VAL A 418 -0.25 21.63 -0.04
N SER A 419 0.63 22.47 -0.61
CA SER A 419 1.14 22.31 -1.98
C SER A 419 0.00 22.08 -2.98
N ASP A 420 -0.10 20.91 -3.62
CA ASP A 420 -1.10 20.66 -4.69
C ASP A 420 -2.48 20.24 -4.17
N PHE A 421 -2.56 19.96 -2.86
CA PHE A 421 -3.76 19.53 -2.18
C PHE A 421 -4.28 20.59 -1.21
N TYR A 422 -5.53 20.46 -0.81
CA TYR A 422 -6.14 21.26 0.24
C TYR A 422 -6.99 20.36 1.14
N ILE A 423 -7.22 20.85 2.34
CA ILE A 423 -8.02 20.16 3.35
C ILE A 423 -9.45 20.70 3.31
N ASP A 424 -10.43 19.80 3.24
CA ASP A 424 -11.85 20.14 3.28
C ASP A 424 -12.61 19.24 4.25
N THR A 425 -13.65 19.79 4.85
CA THR A 425 -14.41 19.11 5.89
C THR A 425 -15.60 18.37 5.30
N ILE A 426 -15.87 17.16 5.77
CA ILE A 426 -17.10 16.42 5.45
C ILE A 426 -18.29 17.17 6.04
N SER A 427 -19.29 17.41 5.19
CA SER A 427 -20.53 18.13 5.51
C SER A 427 -21.75 17.22 5.55
N GLU A 428 -21.74 16.12 4.79
CA GLU A 428 -22.86 15.20 4.69
C GLU A 428 -22.34 13.81 4.34
N ILE A 429 -22.92 12.78 4.98
CA ILE A 429 -22.70 11.37 4.68
C ILE A 429 -24.08 10.75 4.49
N LYS A 430 -24.28 10.05 3.37
CA LYS A 430 -25.52 9.35 3.02
C LYS A 430 -25.22 7.91 2.62
N VAL A 431 -26.25 7.07 2.65
CA VAL A 431 -26.20 5.70 2.16
C VAL A 431 -27.23 5.55 1.04
N GLU A 432 -26.81 4.91 -0.05
CA GLU A 432 -27.64 4.56 -1.20
C GLU A 432 -27.47 3.06 -1.50
N ASN A 433 -28.45 2.42 -2.13
CA ASN A 433 -28.31 1.04 -2.60
C ASN A 433 -27.73 1.02 -4.00
N TYR A 434 -26.82 0.08 -4.26
CA TYR A 434 -26.19 -0.12 -5.56
C TYR A 434 -26.11 -1.60 -5.91
N GLU A 435 -26.41 -1.89 -7.18
CA GLU A 435 -26.23 -3.21 -7.77
C GLU A 435 -25.44 -3.05 -9.07
N GLY A 436 -24.29 -3.71 -9.16
CA GLY A 436 -23.43 -3.62 -10.34
C GLY A 436 -21.99 -3.98 -10.05
N TYR A 437 -21.10 -3.66 -11.00
CA TYR A 437 -19.67 -3.77 -10.76
C TYR A 437 -19.17 -2.58 -9.94
N VAL A 438 -18.30 -2.87 -8.99
CA VAL A 438 -17.47 -1.89 -8.29
C VAL A 438 -16.00 -2.16 -8.61
N TYR A 439 -15.21 -1.10 -8.65
CA TYR A 439 -13.86 -1.08 -9.20
C TYR A 439 -12.86 -0.55 -8.19
N ASP A 440 -11.61 -0.96 -8.30
CA ASP A 440 -10.51 -0.34 -7.55
C ASP A 440 -9.19 -0.48 -8.31
N LEU A 441 -8.16 0.22 -7.85
CA LEU A 441 -6.82 0.17 -8.40
C LEU A 441 -5.84 -0.31 -7.33
N GLU A 442 -4.78 -0.97 -7.75
CA GLU A 442 -3.53 -1.10 -7.00
C GLU A 442 -2.50 -0.23 -7.73
N VAL A 443 -1.73 0.56 -6.98
CA VAL A 443 -0.75 1.52 -7.51
C VAL A 443 0.62 1.20 -6.94
N GLU A 444 1.65 1.47 -7.74
CA GLU A 444 3.04 1.21 -7.40
C GLU A 444 3.56 2.14 -6.29
N ASN A 445 3.07 3.38 -6.24
CA ASN A 445 3.45 4.33 -5.21
C ASN A 445 3.04 3.85 -3.81
N GLU A 446 3.94 4.03 -2.85
CA GLU A 446 3.84 3.49 -1.49
C GLU A 446 2.89 4.25 -0.58
N SER A 447 2.46 5.46 -0.98
CA SER A 447 1.31 6.08 -0.34
C SER A 447 0.08 5.19 -0.45
N HIS A 448 0.05 4.29 -1.45
CA HIS A 448 -1.06 3.41 -1.75
C HIS A 448 -2.35 4.21 -1.87
N SER A 449 -2.25 5.29 -2.63
CA SER A 449 -3.27 6.32 -2.79
C SER A 449 -3.45 6.70 -4.25
N PHE A 450 -4.65 7.16 -4.59
CA PHE A 450 -4.90 7.85 -5.84
C PHE A 450 -6.02 8.88 -5.70
N VAL A 451 -6.19 9.74 -6.70
CA VAL A 451 -7.21 10.79 -6.74
C VAL A 451 -8.42 10.31 -7.56
N ALA A 452 -9.62 10.43 -6.99
CA ALA A 452 -10.87 10.02 -7.61
C ALA A 452 -11.98 11.09 -7.49
N SER A 453 -13.02 10.94 -8.31
CA SER A 453 -14.23 11.73 -8.37
C SER A 453 -13.97 13.23 -8.53
N ASP A 454 -14.34 14.05 -7.55
CA ASP A 454 -14.17 15.50 -7.61
C ASP A 454 -12.80 15.94 -7.04
N GLY A 455 -11.76 15.12 -7.26
CA GLY A 455 -10.39 15.36 -6.81
C GLY A 455 -10.07 14.86 -5.40
N ILE A 456 -10.81 13.88 -4.86
CA ILE A 456 -10.63 13.38 -3.49
C ILE A 456 -9.52 12.32 -3.44
N LEU A 457 -8.61 12.43 -2.48
CA LEU A 457 -7.55 11.44 -2.25
C LEU A 457 -8.10 10.23 -1.48
N VAL A 458 -7.95 9.06 -2.08
CA VAL A 458 -8.49 7.78 -1.59
C VAL A 458 -7.40 6.72 -1.49
N SER A 459 -7.58 5.74 -0.61
CA SER A 459 -6.66 4.61 -0.47
C SER A 459 -6.99 3.53 -1.50
N ASN A 460 -5.96 2.90 -2.03
CA ASN A 460 -6.07 1.78 -2.96
C ASN A 460 -6.23 0.43 -2.19
N CYS A 461 -6.50 -0.66 -2.91
CA CYS A 461 -6.45 -2.02 -2.36
C CYS A 461 -5.02 -2.52 -2.17
N PHE A 462 -4.74 -3.06 -0.99
CA PHE A 462 -3.45 -3.68 -0.66
C PHE A 462 -3.58 -5.22 -0.64
N PHE A 463 -3.05 -5.90 -1.66
CA PHE A 463 -2.91 -7.36 -1.67
C PHE A 463 -1.55 -7.79 -1.12
N TYR A 464 -1.50 -8.18 0.17
CA TYR A 464 -0.38 -8.98 0.70
C TYR A 464 -0.61 -10.46 0.33
N ALA A 465 -0.39 -10.78 -0.95
CA ALA A 465 -0.09 -12.10 -1.52
C ALA A 465 -0.04 -11.89 -3.04
N LYS A 466 1.15 -11.73 -3.61
CA LYS A 466 1.30 -11.50 -5.05
C LYS A 466 1.45 -12.83 -5.77
N GLU A 467 0.34 -13.33 -6.29
CA GLU A 467 0.36 -14.20 -7.47
C GLU A 467 1.06 -13.44 -8.60
N GLY A 468 2.02 -14.07 -9.28
CA GLY A 468 2.82 -13.44 -10.35
C GLY A 468 4.13 -12.77 -9.93
N GLN A 469 4.53 -12.82 -8.64
CA GLN A 469 5.89 -12.41 -8.26
C GLN A 469 6.87 -13.59 -8.25
N PRO A 470 8.17 -13.34 -8.49
CA PRO A 470 9.19 -14.36 -8.34
C PRO A 470 9.16 -14.97 -6.93
N ILE A 471 9.25 -16.30 -6.86
CA ILE A 471 9.20 -17.04 -5.60
C ILE A 471 10.61 -17.47 -5.23
N TYR A 472 11.09 -16.92 -4.12
CA TYR A 472 12.35 -17.34 -3.52
C TYR A 472 12.13 -18.61 -2.69
N GLU A 473 12.47 -19.75 -3.27
CA GLU A 473 12.39 -21.06 -2.61
C GLU A 473 13.63 -21.90 -2.93
N PRO A 474 14.71 -21.79 -2.13
CA PRO A 474 15.93 -22.54 -2.38
C PRO A 474 15.70 -24.06 -2.38
N THR A 475 16.33 -24.79 -3.28
CA THR A 475 16.25 -26.27 -3.33
C THR A 475 16.91 -26.89 -2.09
N LEU A 476 16.60 -28.16 -1.80
CA LEU A 476 17.23 -28.91 -0.71
C LEU A 476 18.77 -28.91 -0.80
N GLU A 477 19.33 -29.00 -2.01
CA GLU A 477 20.78 -28.94 -2.20
C GLU A 477 21.35 -27.55 -1.93
N GLN A 478 20.66 -26.49 -2.37
CA GLN A 478 21.06 -25.12 -2.03
C GLN A 478 21.01 -24.88 -0.52
N ILE A 479 19.96 -25.37 0.16
CA ILE A 479 19.85 -25.31 1.62
C ILE A 479 21.00 -26.06 2.30
N ARG A 480 21.34 -27.26 1.82
CA ARG A 480 22.49 -28.01 2.32
C ARG A 480 23.78 -27.20 2.20
N ILE A 481 24.02 -26.57 1.06
CA ILE A 481 25.19 -25.71 0.83
C ILE A 481 25.16 -24.50 1.79
N MET A 482 24.03 -23.83 1.95
CA MET A 482 23.85 -22.70 2.87
C MET A 482 24.22 -23.11 4.31
N LEU A 483 23.65 -24.23 4.79
CA LEU A 483 23.91 -24.77 6.12
C LEU A 483 25.37 -25.18 6.31
N ARG A 484 25.98 -25.81 5.30
CA ARG A 484 27.38 -26.22 5.31
C ARG A 484 28.32 -25.02 5.33
N ASN A 485 27.99 -23.94 4.62
CA ASN A 485 28.81 -22.73 4.60
C ASN A 485 28.79 -22.04 5.96
N ALA A 486 27.61 -21.90 6.59
CA ALA A 486 27.52 -21.36 7.95
C ALA A 486 28.25 -22.25 8.99
N LYS A 487 28.37 -23.56 8.74
CA LYS A 487 29.18 -24.47 9.56
C LYS A 487 30.69 -24.33 9.38
N LYS A 488 31.14 -23.80 8.25
CA LYS A 488 32.56 -23.60 7.93
C LYS A 488 33.13 -22.29 8.47
N GLU A 489 32.30 -21.42 9.03
CA GLU A 489 32.76 -20.16 9.63
C GLU A 489 33.85 -20.42 10.68
N GLU A 490 34.91 -19.62 10.65
CA GLU A 490 36.02 -19.68 11.60
C GLU A 490 35.99 -18.47 12.55
N PRO A 491 36.43 -18.62 13.82
CA PRO A 491 37.02 -19.82 14.42
C PRO A 491 36.01 -20.87 14.90
N ILE A 492 34.71 -20.53 14.88
CA ILE A 492 33.60 -21.38 15.37
C ILE A 492 32.45 -21.33 14.35
N GLY A 493 32.12 -22.49 13.79
CA GLY A 493 30.97 -22.65 12.90
C GLY A 493 29.63 -22.57 13.64
N ALA A 494 28.55 -22.28 12.90
CA ALA A 494 27.22 -22.13 13.48
C ALA A 494 26.71 -23.42 14.14
N ASN A 495 26.56 -23.47 15.48
CA ASN A 495 26.08 -24.67 16.18
C ASN A 495 24.55 -24.81 16.24
N ALA A 496 23.84 -23.69 16.04
CA ALA A 496 22.39 -23.64 16.03
C ALA A 496 21.88 -23.07 14.70
N VAL A 497 20.73 -23.56 14.26
CA VAL A 497 20.00 -23.01 13.10
C VAL A 497 18.57 -22.70 13.52
N GLN A 498 18.07 -21.56 13.07
CA GLN A 498 16.65 -21.22 13.17
C GLN A 498 16.07 -21.15 11.76
N PHE A 499 15.11 -22.02 11.48
CA PHE A 499 14.32 -21.94 10.26
C PHE A 499 13.25 -20.87 10.43
N THR A 500 13.29 -19.87 9.56
CA THR A 500 12.44 -18.68 9.60
C THR A 500 12.07 -18.26 8.17
N GLY A 501 11.09 -17.40 8.00
CA GLY A 501 10.56 -16.99 6.69
C GLY A 501 9.17 -16.36 6.86
N GLY A 502 8.31 -16.49 5.83
CA GLY A 502 6.89 -16.16 5.97
C GLY A 502 6.22 -17.02 7.03
N GLU A 503 5.87 -18.26 6.69
CA GLU A 503 5.49 -19.31 7.64
C GLU A 503 6.18 -20.61 7.20
N PRO A 504 7.25 -21.06 7.88
CA PRO A 504 8.04 -22.22 7.44
C PRO A 504 7.24 -23.52 7.35
N THR A 505 6.17 -23.67 8.15
CA THR A 505 5.33 -24.87 8.07
C THR A 505 4.56 -24.99 6.77
N LEU A 506 4.50 -23.98 5.91
CA LEU A 506 3.87 -24.09 4.58
C LEU A 506 4.70 -24.87 3.56
N ARG A 507 5.98 -25.14 3.84
CA ARG A 507 6.85 -25.84 2.91
C ARG A 507 6.72 -27.36 3.05
N ASP A 508 6.44 -28.06 1.96
CA ASP A 508 6.16 -29.50 1.98
C ASP A 508 7.37 -30.36 2.36
N ASP A 509 8.58 -29.92 2.01
CA ASP A 509 9.86 -30.59 2.30
C ASP A 509 10.51 -30.10 3.62
N LEU A 510 9.75 -29.45 4.51
CA LEU A 510 10.26 -28.94 5.80
C LEU A 510 10.95 -30.02 6.64
N ILE A 511 10.41 -31.24 6.65
CA ILE A 511 10.96 -32.36 7.41
C ILE A 511 12.34 -32.74 6.90
N GLU A 512 12.52 -32.76 5.58
CA GLU A 512 13.79 -33.02 4.90
C GLU A 512 14.79 -31.92 5.21
N ILE A 513 14.38 -30.64 5.19
CA ILE A 513 15.22 -29.50 5.56
C ILE A 513 15.75 -29.63 6.99
N ILE A 514 14.89 -30.02 7.94
CA ILE A 514 15.28 -30.25 9.34
C ILE A 514 16.31 -31.38 9.43
N LYS A 515 16.08 -32.50 8.72
CA LYS A 515 17.03 -33.63 8.67
C LYS A 515 18.38 -33.21 8.09
N ILE A 516 18.39 -32.41 7.01
CA ILE A 516 19.63 -31.87 6.42
C ILE A 516 20.43 -31.08 7.47
N ALA A 517 19.78 -30.23 8.28
CA ALA A 517 20.48 -29.53 9.35
C ALA A 517 21.10 -30.50 10.38
N LYS A 518 20.39 -31.56 10.76
CA LYS A 518 20.96 -32.58 11.66
C LYS A 518 22.14 -33.32 11.02
N GLU A 519 22.07 -33.64 9.73
CA GLU A 519 23.15 -34.28 8.96
C GLU A 519 24.38 -33.38 8.83
N GLU A 520 24.21 -32.08 8.62
CA GLU A 520 25.31 -31.10 8.58
C GLU A 520 25.83 -30.73 9.99
N GLY A 521 25.38 -31.44 11.03
CA GLY A 521 25.93 -31.35 12.39
C GLY A 521 25.41 -30.18 13.23
N TYR A 522 24.20 -29.69 12.96
CA TYR A 522 23.56 -28.71 13.85
C TYR A 522 23.00 -29.40 15.11
N ASP A 523 23.49 -28.98 16.27
CA ASP A 523 23.07 -29.54 17.57
C ASP A 523 21.68 -29.04 17.96
N HIS A 524 21.41 -27.76 17.70
CA HIS A 524 20.20 -27.09 18.09
C HIS A 524 19.44 -26.54 16.87
N VAL A 525 18.26 -27.09 16.62
CA VAL A 525 17.35 -26.66 15.55
C VAL A 525 16.14 -25.97 16.17
N GLN A 526 15.91 -24.72 15.77
CA GLN A 526 14.75 -23.94 16.12
C GLN A 526 13.83 -23.75 14.91
N LEU A 527 12.52 -23.81 15.15
CA LEU A 527 11.51 -23.52 14.13
C LEU A 527 10.74 -22.26 14.53
N ASN A 528 10.91 -21.17 13.78
CA ASN A 528 10.17 -19.93 13.97
C ASN A 528 8.83 -19.99 13.23
N THR A 529 7.72 -19.99 13.96
CA THR A 529 6.39 -20.28 13.40
C THR A 529 5.29 -19.51 14.12
N ASP A 530 4.19 -19.24 13.43
CA ASP A 530 2.93 -18.81 14.04
C ASP A 530 2.17 -19.97 14.73
N GLY A 531 2.57 -21.22 14.43
CA GLY A 531 2.02 -22.45 15.01
C GLY A 531 0.61 -22.83 14.55
N ILE A 532 -0.01 -22.11 13.61
CA ILE A 532 -1.39 -22.35 13.20
C ILE A 532 -1.58 -23.77 12.64
N ARG A 533 -0.69 -24.23 11.73
CA ARG A 533 -0.73 -25.62 11.25
C ARG A 533 -0.57 -26.63 12.39
N LEU A 534 0.30 -26.34 13.36
CA LEU A 534 0.54 -27.20 14.52
C LEU A 534 -0.70 -27.34 15.42
N ALA A 535 -1.61 -26.37 15.39
CA ALA A 535 -2.88 -26.43 16.13
C ALA A 535 -3.85 -27.47 15.52
N PHE A 536 -3.85 -27.61 14.19
CA PHE A 536 -4.82 -28.43 13.46
C PHE A 536 -4.24 -29.75 12.91
N GLU A 537 -2.91 -29.88 12.87
CA GLU A 537 -2.19 -31.07 12.40
C GLU A 537 -1.28 -31.63 13.51
N PRO A 538 -1.81 -32.36 14.51
CA PRO A 538 -1.02 -32.90 15.62
C PRO A 538 0.15 -33.80 15.16
N GLU A 539 -0.03 -34.54 14.08
CA GLU A 539 1.01 -35.40 13.50
C GLU A 539 2.22 -34.59 12.99
N LEU A 540 2.01 -33.34 12.56
CA LEU A 540 3.11 -32.48 12.13
C LEU A 540 4.04 -32.16 13.30
N VAL A 541 3.48 -31.89 14.49
CA VAL A 541 4.25 -31.64 15.73
C VAL A 541 5.17 -32.82 16.06
N LYS A 542 4.64 -34.05 15.92
CA LYS A 542 5.42 -35.27 16.11
C LYS A 542 6.54 -35.39 15.06
N LYS A 543 6.23 -35.19 13.78
CA LYS A 543 7.20 -35.28 12.69
C LYS A 543 8.35 -34.28 12.84
N ILE A 544 8.07 -33.01 13.16
CA ILE A 544 9.13 -32.00 13.34
C ILE A 544 10.01 -32.30 14.55
N ARG A 545 9.44 -32.80 15.65
CA ARG A 545 10.18 -33.24 16.84
C ARG A 545 11.11 -34.39 16.51
N GLU A 546 10.59 -35.44 15.86
CA GLU A 546 11.33 -36.63 15.46
C GLU A 546 12.43 -36.31 14.44
N ALA A 547 12.18 -35.36 13.53
CA ALA A 547 13.17 -34.89 12.57
C ALA A 547 14.35 -34.16 13.22
N GLY A 548 14.16 -33.59 14.43
CA GLY A 548 15.23 -33.00 15.22
C GLY A 548 15.01 -31.56 15.66
N VAL A 549 13.79 -31.00 15.55
CA VAL A 549 13.48 -29.68 16.12
C VAL A 549 13.55 -29.76 17.65
N ASN A 550 14.40 -28.94 18.25
CA ASN A 550 14.58 -28.86 19.69
C ASN A 550 13.61 -27.86 20.34
N THR A 551 13.33 -26.76 19.63
CA THR A 551 12.57 -25.65 20.19
C THR A 551 11.69 -24.99 19.12
N LEU A 552 10.43 -24.76 19.48
CA LEU A 552 9.51 -23.89 18.74
C LEU A 552 9.75 -22.46 19.20
N TYR A 553 10.16 -21.61 18.28
CA TYR A 553 10.28 -20.17 18.46
C TYR A 553 8.94 -19.56 18.04
N LEU A 554 7.98 -19.55 18.96
CA LEU A 554 6.55 -19.37 18.66
C LEU A 554 6.15 -17.89 18.77
N SER A 555 5.57 -17.34 17.71
CA SER A 555 5.02 -15.98 17.74
C SER A 555 3.96 -15.86 18.82
N TYR A 556 4.10 -14.90 19.73
CA TYR A 556 3.14 -14.68 20.81
C TYR A 556 3.21 -13.22 21.28
N ASP A 557 2.40 -12.36 20.66
CA ASP A 557 2.55 -10.90 20.82
C ASP A 557 1.81 -10.31 22.04
N GLY A 558 1.05 -11.11 22.80
CA GLY A 558 0.26 -10.63 23.93
C GLY A 558 -0.77 -11.61 24.47
N MET A 559 -1.51 -11.17 25.48
CA MET A 559 -2.47 -11.97 26.25
C MET A 559 -3.91 -11.88 25.72
N THR A 560 -4.20 -10.98 24.78
CA THR A 560 -5.56 -10.77 24.28
C THR A 560 -5.64 -10.97 22.76
N PRO A 561 -6.83 -11.26 22.20
CA PRO A 561 -7.00 -11.31 20.74
C PRO A 561 -6.65 -9.99 20.03
N LYS A 562 -6.60 -8.86 20.75
CA LYS A 562 -6.23 -7.55 20.22
C LYS A 562 -4.72 -7.42 20.08
N THR A 563 -3.96 -7.83 21.09
CA THR A 563 -2.50 -7.76 21.10
C THR A 563 -1.87 -8.94 20.36
N ASN A 564 -2.45 -10.14 20.49
CA ASN A 564 -2.03 -11.37 19.80
C ASN A 564 -3.03 -11.85 18.73
N TRP A 565 -3.36 -10.98 17.78
CA TRP A 565 -4.35 -11.29 16.73
C TRP A 565 -3.96 -12.46 15.80
N LYS A 566 -2.67 -12.81 15.73
CA LYS A 566 -2.13 -13.84 14.83
C LYS A 566 -2.60 -15.24 15.18
N ASN A 567 -2.49 -15.64 16.45
CA ASN A 567 -2.72 -17.03 16.87
C ASN A 567 -3.39 -17.20 18.26
N HIS A 568 -3.93 -16.14 18.88
CA HIS A 568 -4.54 -16.21 20.22
C HIS A 568 -5.50 -17.39 20.43
N TRP A 569 -6.35 -17.65 19.44
CA TRP A 569 -7.37 -18.69 19.54
C TRP A 569 -6.81 -20.10 19.29
N GLU A 570 -5.65 -20.20 18.64
CA GLU A 570 -4.98 -21.44 18.26
C GLU A 570 -3.99 -21.91 19.35
N ILE A 571 -3.39 -20.99 20.12
CA ILE A 571 -2.44 -21.29 21.21
C ILE A 571 -2.89 -22.45 22.12
N PRO A 572 -4.15 -22.52 22.60
CA PRO A 572 -4.57 -23.63 23.46
C PRO A 572 -4.42 -25.01 22.79
N LEU A 573 -4.73 -25.10 21.49
CA LEU A 573 -4.57 -26.33 20.71
C LEU A 573 -3.10 -26.64 20.41
N ILE A 574 -2.30 -25.61 20.10
CA ILE A 574 -0.84 -25.77 19.90
C ILE A 574 -0.21 -26.36 21.16
N PHE A 575 -0.53 -25.80 22.33
CA PHE A 575 0.02 -26.24 23.60
C PHE A 575 -0.39 -27.67 23.93
N GLU A 576 -1.65 -28.01 23.70
CA GLU A 576 -2.16 -29.37 23.86
C GLU A 576 -1.45 -30.37 22.95
N ASN A 577 -1.26 -30.03 21.67
CA ASN A 577 -0.59 -30.91 20.71
C ASN A 577 0.90 -31.09 21.04
N VAL A 578 1.58 -30.02 21.48
CA VAL A 578 2.99 -30.08 21.94
C VAL A 578 3.12 -30.94 23.20
N ARG A 579 2.19 -30.83 24.16
CA ARG A 579 2.15 -31.72 25.33
C ARG A 579 2.01 -33.18 24.93
N ARG A 580 1.05 -33.48 24.05
CA ARG A 580 0.80 -34.85 23.55
C ARG A 580 2.01 -35.43 22.81
N ALA A 581 2.70 -34.60 22.03
CA ALA A 581 3.91 -35.01 21.32
C ALA A 581 5.14 -35.14 22.23
N GLY A 582 5.09 -34.68 23.48
CA GLY A 582 6.23 -34.69 24.41
C GLY A 582 7.32 -33.67 24.04
N GLY A 583 6.92 -32.55 23.42
CA GLY A 583 7.82 -31.51 22.89
C GLY A 583 7.61 -31.26 21.39
N PRO A 584 8.39 -30.37 20.75
CA PRO A 584 9.57 -29.66 21.27
C PRO A 584 9.25 -28.59 22.34
N GLY A 585 10.26 -28.09 23.07
CA GLY A 585 10.06 -26.99 24.01
C GLY A 585 9.63 -25.69 23.30
N ILE A 586 8.91 -24.80 23.98
CA ILE A 586 8.40 -23.55 23.40
C ILE A 586 9.15 -22.34 23.98
N VAL A 587 9.62 -21.44 23.11
CA VAL A 587 10.00 -20.08 23.47
C VAL A 587 8.94 -19.14 22.91
N LEU A 588 8.32 -18.36 23.78
CA LEU A 588 7.33 -17.34 23.38
C LEU A 588 8.05 -16.09 22.90
N VAL A 589 7.62 -15.57 21.75
CA VAL A 589 8.33 -14.49 21.06
C VAL A 589 7.37 -13.31 20.83
N PRO A 590 7.28 -12.39 21.79
CA PRO A 590 6.52 -11.16 21.62
C PRO A 590 7.35 -10.09 20.88
N THR A 591 6.82 -9.62 19.75
CA THR A 591 7.29 -8.37 19.13
C THR A 591 6.81 -7.21 19.98
N THR A 592 7.71 -6.58 20.73
CA THR A 592 7.34 -5.56 21.72
C THR A 592 7.26 -4.19 21.07
N ILE A 593 6.09 -3.55 21.17
CA ILE A 593 5.77 -2.28 20.53
C ILE A 593 5.14 -1.35 21.56
N ARG A 594 5.71 -0.14 21.69
CA ARG A 594 5.22 0.88 22.62
C ARG A 594 3.81 1.35 22.24
N ASN A 595 2.93 1.45 23.22
CA ASN A 595 1.50 1.77 23.08
C ASN A 595 0.66 0.70 22.36
N VAL A 596 1.17 -0.52 22.16
CA VAL A 596 0.42 -1.62 21.52
C VAL A 596 0.31 -2.80 22.46
N ASN A 597 1.43 -3.36 22.93
CA ASN A 597 1.47 -4.53 23.81
C ASN A 597 2.48 -4.39 24.97
N ASP A 598 3.14 -3.23 25.10
CA ASP A 598 4.06 -2.91 26.18
C ASP A 598 3.42 -2.84 27.57
N HIS A 599 2.09 -2.88 27.64
CA HIS A 599 1.31 -2.97 28.88
C HIS A 599 1.05 -4.42 29.35
N GLU A 600 1.44 -5.44 28.56
CA GLU A 600 1.19 -6.86 28.85
C GLU A 600 2.47 -7.68 29.10
N LEU A 601 3.65 -7.05 29.20
CA LEU A 601 4.94 -7.76 29.33
C LEU A 601 5.02 -8.67 30.56
N GLY A 602 4.59 -8.16 31.74
CA GLY A 602 4.52 -8.96 32.96
C GLY A 602 3.49 -10.10 32.85
N ALA A 603 2.37 -9.84 32.16
CA ALA A 603 1.33 -10.86 31.95
C ALA A 603 1.79 -11.98 31.03
N ILE A 604 2.60 -11.68 30.00
CA ILE A 604 3.23 -12.70 29.13
C ILE A 604 4.23 -13.56 29.93
N ILE A 605 5.03 -12.96 30.82
CA ILE A 605 5.92 -13.72 31.72
C ILE A 605 5.09 -14.63 32.63
N ASN A 606 4.02 -14.10 33.23
CA ASN A 606 3.13 -14.88 34.08
C ASN A 606 2.50 -16.06 33.32
N PHE A 607 2.11 -15.86 32.06
CA PHE A 607 1.61 -16.92 31.19
C PHE A 607 2.67 -18.00 30.94
N GLY A 608 3.92 -17.62 30.67
CA GLY A 608 5.03 -18.56 30.57
C GLY A 608 5.26 -19.38 31.84
N LEU A 609 5.16 -18.75 33.02
CA LEU A 609 5.29 -19.41 34.32
C LEU A 609 4.17 -20.45 34.58
N ASN A 610 2.95 -20.20 34.10
CA ASN A 610 1.84 -21.16 34.22
C ASN A 610 1.96 -22.36 33.27
N HIS A 611 2.86 -22.29 32.29
CA HIS A 611 3.05 -23.33 31.27
C HIS A 611 4.51 -23.81 31.21
N LEU A 612 5.22 -23.78 32.34
CA LEU A 612 6.60 -24.25 32.49
C LEU A 612 6.79 -25.73 32.13
N ASP A 613 5.72 -26.51 31.98
CA ASP A 613 5.81 -27.89 31.52
C ASP A 613 6.28 -27.98 30.05
N ILE A 614 5.97 -26.98 29.22
CA ILE A 614 6.35 -26.93 27.79
C ILE A 614 7.05 -25.63 27.39
N VAL A 615 6.78 -24.51 28.06
CA VAL A 615 7.43 -23.22 27.83
C VAL A 615 8.78 -23.20 28.55
N ARG A 616 9.83 -22.84 27.82
CA ARG A 616 11.23 -22.77 28.30
C ARG A 616 11.75 -21.34 28.35
N GLY A 617 11.09 -20.42 27.68
CA GLY A 617 11.44 -19.01 27.78
C GLY A 617 10.44 -18.05 27.15
N VAL A 618 10.62 -16.78 27.47
CA VAL A 618 9.99 -15.63 26.81
C VAL A 618 11.10 -14.75 26.29
N ASN A 619 11.18 -14.59 24.98
CA ASN A 619 12.19 -13.76 24.33
C ASN A 619 11.56 -12.56 23.65
N PHE A 620 11.54 -11.43 24.36
CA PHE A 620 11.00 -10.17 23.86
C PHE A 620 11.86 -9.61 22.73
N GLN A 621 11.20 -9.15 21.66
CA GLN A 621 11.87 -8.52 20.53
C GLN A 621 11.35 -7.09 20.37
N PRO A 622 12.03 -6.07 20.93
CA PRO A 622 11.70 -4.68 20.64
C PRO A 622 11.65 -4.45 19.13
N ILE A 623 10.60 -3.77 18.66
CA ILE A 623 10.37 -3.55 17.23
C ILE A 623 11.55 -2.86 16.55
N SER A 624 12.06 -3.49 15.49
CA SER A 624 12.92 -2.84 14.50
C SER A 624 12.03 -2.19 13.44
N LEU A 625 12.17 -0.87 13.26
CA LEU A 625 11.36 -0.08 12.33
C LEU A 625 12.07 0.00 10.98
N VAL A 626 12.20 -1.15 10.32
CA VAL A 626 12.69 -1.27 8.94
C VAL A 626 11.57 -1.00 7.94
N GLY A 627 11.89 -0.32 6.83
CA GLY A 627 10.92 0.16 5.84
C GLY A 627 10.44 1.59 6.10
N ARG A 628 9.47 2.05 5.31
CA ARG A 628 9.14 3.49 5.20
C ARG A 628 8.09 3.94 6.22
N VAL A 629 8.37 3.72 7.51
CA VAL A 629 7.54 4.23 8.62
C VAL A 629 7.88 5.72 8.86
N PRO A 630 6.89 6.65 8.86
CA PRO A 630 7.15 8.07 9.10
C PRO A 630 7.87 8.32 10.45
N LYS A 631 8.81 9.28 10.50
CA LYS A 631 9.64 9.57 11.67
C LYS A 631 8.84 9.76 12.98
N LYS A 632 7.66 10.39 12.91
CA LYS A 632 6.77 10.63 14.06
C LYS A 632 6.10 9.34 14.57
N GLU A 633 5.84 8.38 13.69
CA GLU A 633 5.32 7.06 14.06
C GLU A 633 6.44 6.17 14.60
N ARG A 634 7.64 6.25 14.00
CA ARG A 634 8.84 5.59 14.52
C ARG A 634 9.09 5.96 15.99
N GLN A 635 8.99 7.25 16.32
CA GLN A 635 9.09 7.68 17.71
C GLN A 635 7.97 7.10 18.57
N ARG A 636 6.71 7.15 18.15
CA ARG A 636 5.56 6.66 18.94
C ARG A 636 5.70 5.19 19.35
N PHE A 637 6.08 4.32 18.41
CA PHE A 637 6.07 2.87 18.58
C PHE A 637 7.36 2.27 19.14
N ARG A 638 8.47 3.02 19.08
CA ARG A 638 9.77 2.54 19.57
C ARG A 638 9.75 2.27 21.06
N ILE A 639 10.27 1.10 21.42
CA ILE A 639 10.63 0.71 22.79
C ILE A 639 12.09 0.27 22.79
N THR A 640 12.83 0.60 23.84
CA THR A 640 14.25 0.21 24.01
C THR A 640 14.34 -0.94 25.01
N ILE A 641 15.49 -1.65 25.04
CA ILE A 641 15.74 -2.70 26.04
C ILE A 641 15.49 -2.17 27.47
N PRO A 642 16.08 -1.04 27.91
CA PRO A 642 15.79 -0.51 29.25
C PRO A 642 14.32 -0.10 29.45
N GLY A 643 13.66 0.37 28.38
CA GLY A 643 12.24 0.73 28.43
C GLY A 643 11.34 -0.49 28.66
N ALA A 644 11.64 -1.61 28.01
CA ALA A 644 10.94 -2.88 28.21
C ALA A 644 11.23 -3.46 29.60
N ILE A 645 12.49 -3.45 30.04
CA ILE A 645 12.88 -3.91 31.40
C ILE A 645 12.15 -3.12 32.48
N LYS A 646 12.11 -1.79 32.35
CA LYS A 646 11.36 -0.92 33.28
C LYS A 646 9.87 -1.29 33.33
N LYS A 647 9.27 -1.56 32.17
CA LYS A 647 7.86 -2.00 32.08
C LYS A 647 7.64 -3.36 32.73
N ILE A 648 8.57 -4.29 32.59
CA ILE A 648 8.52 -5.59 33.26
C ILE A 648 8.59 -5.42 34.78
N GLU A 649 9.53 -4.61 35.28
CA GLU A 649 9.64 -4.32 36.71
C GLU A 649 8.35 -3.72 37.27
N GLU A 650 7.79 -2.71 36.58
CA GLU A 650 6.50 -2.09 36.93
C GLU A 650 5.36 -3.13 36.96
N GLN A 651 5.28 -4.02 35.98
CA GLN A 651 4.18 -4.98 35.81
C GLN A 651 4.34 -6.26 36.63
N THR A 652 5.54 -6.52 37.16
CA THR A 652 5.82 -7.66 38.05
C THR A 652 5.90 -7.23 39.51
N ASN A 653 5.50 -6.00 39.83
CA ASN A 653 5.55 -5.41 41.16
C ASN A 653 6.94 -5.54 41.81
N GLY A 654 8.01 -5.37 41.01
CA GLY A 654 9.39 -5.48 41.46
C GLY A 654 9.91 -6.90 41.72
N ALA A 655 9.11 -7.94 41.44
CA ALA A 655 9.57 -9.33 41.54
C ALA A 655 10.71 -9.63 40.56
N ILE A 656 10.73 -8.96 39.41
CA ILE A 656 11.81 -8.98 38.43
C ILE A 656 12.28 -7.54 38.23
N ALA A 657 13.31 -7.13 38.96
CA ALA A 657 13.84 -5.78 38.94
C ALA A 657 14.81 -5.57 37.77
N LYS A 658 15.09 -4.30 37.45
CA LYS A 658 16.04 -3.95 36.39
C LYS A 658 17.47 -4.46 36.67
N GLU A 659 17.86 -4.58 37.93
CA GLU A 659 19.16 -5.12 38.37
C GLU A 659 19.28 -6.64 38.15
N ASP A 660 18.16 -7.33 37.90
CA ASP A 660 18.16 -8.78 37.68
C ASP A 660 18.54 -9.15 36.23
N TRP A 661 18.74 -8.16 35.35
CA TRP A 661 19.04 -8.35 33.93
C TRP A 661 20.51 -8.12 33.60
N TYR A 662 21.08 -9.00 32.78
CA TYR A 662 22.46 -8.89 32.31
C TYR A 662 22.52 -8.78 30.79
N PRO A 663 23.49 -8.04 30.22
CA PRO A 663 23.75 -8.08 28.77
C PRO A 663 24.02 -9.50 28.28
N ILE A 664 23.54 -9.84 27.07
CA ILE A 664 23.75 -11.19 26.48
C ILE A 664 25.23 -11.65 26.51
N PRO A 665 26.24 -10.78 26.28
CA PRO A 665 27.65 -11.20 26.30
C PRO A 665 28.10 -11.83 27.62
N THR A 666 27.45 -11.52 28.76
CA THR A 666 27.74 -12.12 30.08
C THR A 666 27.76 -13.65 30.03
N ALA A 667 26.84 -14.26 29.28
CA ALA A 667 26.81 -15.72 29.10
C ALA A 667 28.03 -16.26 28.33
N GLY A 668 28.58 -15.46 27.41
CA GLY A 668 29.79 -15.81 26.66
C GLY A 668 31.01 -15.93 27.57
N HIS A 669 31.14 -15.09 28.59
CA HIS A 669 32.24 -15.17 29.57
C HIS A 669 32.19 -16.47 30.38
N ILE A 670 30.99 -16.91 30.77
CA ILE A 670 30.78 -18.22 31.41
C ILE A 670 31.12 -19.36 30.44
N ALA A 671 30.67 -19.27 29.19
CA ALA A 671 30.98 -20.26 28.15
C ALA A 671 32.49 -20.37 27.88
N ARG A 672 33.22 -19.25 27.87
CA ARG A 672 34.68 -19.21 27.72
C ARG A 672 35.39 -20.05 28.78
N PHE A 673 34.96 -19.92 30.02
CA PHE A 673 35.51 -20.68 31.12
C PHE A 673 35.25 -22.18 30.93
N PHE A 674 34.01 -22.58 30.62
CA PHE A 674 33.68 -23.98 30.38
C PHE A 674 34.36 -24.54 29.13
N GLU A 675 34.64 -23.71 28.13
CA GLU A 675 35.48 -24.07 26.98
C GLU A 675 36.93 -24.37 27.41
N ALA A 676 37.55 -23.50 28.21
CA ALA A 676 38.88 -23.74 28.75
C ALA A 676 38.93 -25.04 29.60
N PHE A 677 37.82 -25.35 30.28
CA PHE A 677 37.64 -26.52 31.13
C PHE A 677 37.33 -27.83 30.38
N ALA A 678 36.43 -27.81 29.39
CA ALA A 678 35.93 -28.98 28.67
C ALA A 678 36.57 -29.19 27.28
N GLY A 679 37.36 -28.22 26.80
CA GLY A 679 38.10 -28.29 25.54
C GLY A 679 37.25 -28.13 24.27
N LYS A 680 35.96 -27.80 24.39
CA LYS A 680 35.07 -27.54 23.25
C LYS A 680 34.97 -26.05 22.96
N ARG A 681 35.01 -25.65 21.69
CA ARG A 681 34.91 -24.24 21.26
C ARG A 681 33.47 -23.72 21.32
N TYR A 682 33.17 -22.83 22.27
CA TYR A 682 31.83 -22.25 22.48
C TYR A 682 31.86 -20.75 22.85
N TYR A 683 33.01 -20.08 22.77
CA TYR A 683 33.09 -18.65 23.03
C TYR A 683 32.56 -17.80 21.86
N MET A 684 31.27 -17.46 21.90
CA MET A 684 30.67 -16.43 21.05
C MET A 684 30.15 -15.28 21.93
N THR A 685 30.66 -14.07 21.74
CA THR A 685 30.18 -12.87 22.45
C THR A 685 29.58 -11.88 21.45
N SER A 686 28.34 -11.47 21.69
CA SER A 686 27.71 -10.41 20.92
C SER A 686 28.13 -9.03 21.42
N HIS A 687 27.66 -7.97 20.79
CA HIS A 687 27.74 -6.62 21.35
C HIS A 687 26.73 -6.45 22.50
N PHE A 688 27.11 -5.74 23.59
CA PHE A 688 26.27 -5.58 24.79
C PHE A 688 24.89 -4.96 24.48
N GLY A 689 24.83 -4.05 23.50
CA GLY A 689 23.60 -3.43 23.02
C GLY A 689 22.65 -4.33 22.23
N CYS A 690 23.01 -5.59 21.95
CA CYS A 690 22.15 -6.52 21.21
C CYS A 690 20.96 -7.04 22.03
N GLY A 691 21.10 -7.15 23.35
CA GLY A 691 20.08 -7.76 24.16
C GLY A 691 20.40 -7.79 25.65
N ALA A 692 19.44 -8.24 26.43
CA ALA A 692 19.58 -8.53 27.84
C ALA A 692 18.88 -9.85 28.17
N ALA A 693 19.32 -10.55 29.21
CA ALA A 693 18.67 -11.78 29.64
C ALA A 693 18.77 -11.99 31.16
N THR A 694 17.89 -12.85 31.66
CA THR A 694 17.91 -13.38 33.02
C THR A 694 17.21 -14.74 33.09
N TYR A 695 17.31 -15.41 34.24
CA TYR A 695 16.53 -16.60 34.55
C TYR A 695 15.66 -16.33 35.76
N VAL A 696 14.42 -16.81 35.69
CA VAL A 696 13.51 -16.80 36.84
C VAL A 696 13.07 -18.22 37.20
N PHE A 697 12.96 -18.44 38.50
CA PHE A 697 12.59 -19.70 39.12
C PHE A 697 11.23 -19.56 39.77
N LEU A 698 10.42 -20.61 39.70
CA LEU A 698 9.14 -20.69 40.40
C LEU A 698 9.28 -21.65 41.59
N ASP A 699 9.17 -21.12 42.81
CA ASP A 699 9.21 -21.90 44.06
C ASP A 699 7.89 -21.71 44.82
N GLY A 700 6.99 -22.68 44.67
CA GLY A 700 5.59 -22.53 45.05
C GLY A 700 4.95 -21.38 44.29
N ASP A 701 4.64 -20.31 45.02
CA ASP A 701 3.99 -19.10 44.47
C ASP A 701 4.95 -17.94 44.27
N ARG A 702 6.24 -18.13 44.58
CA ARG A 702 7.25 -17.08 44.52
C ARG A 702 8.07 -17.19 43.26
N VAL A 703 8.18 -16.07 42.55
CA VAL A 703 9.09 -15.90 41.42
C VAL A 703 10.41 -15.35 41.93
N ILE A 704 11.50 -16.07 41.67
CA ILE A 704 12.84 -15.75 42.20
C ILE A 704 13.80 -15.60 41.00
N PRO A 705 14.26 -14.37 40.69
CA PRO A 705 15.34 -14.16 39.73
C PRO A 705 16.66 -14.77 40.20
N ILE A 706 17.50 -15.21 39.26
CA ILE A 706 18.78 -15.87 39.55
C ILE A 706 19.73 -15.01 40.41
N SER A 707 19.75 -13.71 40.16
CA SER A 707 20.52 -12.69 40.88
C SER A 707 20.16 -12.57 42.37
N ARG A 708 19.02 -13.10 42.81
CA ARG A 708 18.59 -13.01 44.22
C ARG A 708 19.31 -13.99 45.13
N PHE A 709 19.87 -15.05 44.58
CA PHE A 709 20.60 -16.07 45.33
C PHE A 709 21.96 -16.40 44.74
N LEU A 710 22.31 -15.83 43.59
CA LEU A 710 23.62 -15.97 42.96
C LEU A 710 24.18 -14.58 42.62
N ASP A 711 25.33 -14.24 43.20
CA ASP A 711 26.14 -13.10 42.77
C ASP A 711 26.78 -13.41 41.42
N VAL A 712 26.04 -13.14 40.34
CA VAL A 712 26.45 -13.43 38.96
C VAL A 712 27.67 -12.61 38.56
N GLU A 713 27.74 -11.34 38.97
CA GLU A 713 28.83 -10.42 38.63
C GLU A 713 30.14 -10.90 39.26
N GLY A 714 30.16 -11.05 40.59
CA GLY A 714 31.34 -11.54 41.30
C GLY A 714 31.76 -12.95 40.84
N PHE A 715 30.80 -13.79 40.48
CA PHE A 715 31.10 -15.11 39.95
C PHE A 715 31.73 -15.06 38.55
N VAL A 716 31.21 -14.24 37.64
CA VAL A 716 31.78 -14.09 36.28
C VAL A 716 33.19 -13.50 36.37
N GLU A 717 33.41 -12.44 37.16
CA GLU A 717 34.75 -11.87 37.38
C GLU A 717 35.73 -12.91 37.93
N PHE A 718 35.27 -13.74 38.88
CA PHE A 718 36.08 -14.84 39.39
C PHE A 718 36.43 -15.85 38.30
N LEU A 719 35.48 -16.27 37.48
CA LEU A 719 35.74 -17.20 36.38
C LEU A 719 36.77 -16.61 35.39
N GLU A 720 36.62 -15.34 35.02
CA GLU A 720 37.55 -14.66 34.12
C GLU A 720 38.97 -14.62 34.67
N SER A 721 39.14 -14.31 35.97
CA SER A 721 40.45 -14.31 36.65
C SER A 721 41.14 -15.69 36.63
N LYS A 722 40.39 -16.77 36.40
CA LYS A 722 40.90 -18.15 36.36
C LYS A 722 41.15 -18.67 34.95
N VAL A 723 40.65 -18.02 33.89
CA VAL A 723 40.78 -18.50 32.51
C VAL A 723 42.24 -18.71 32.10
N GLU A 724 43.13 -17.73 32.36
CA GLU A 724 44.56 -17.82 31.99
C GLU A 724 45.30 -18.96 32.72
N GLY A 725 44.94 -19.24 33.98
CA GLY A 725 45.48 -20.37 34.74
C GLY A 725 44.98 -21.73 34.25
N ILE A 726 43.79 -21.76 33.64
CA ILE A 726 43.11 -22.96 33.12
C ILE A 726 43.50 -23.24 31.67
N GLU A 727 44.12 -22.34 30.90
CA GLU A 727 44.66 -22.74 29.59
C GLU A 727 45.73 -23.86 29.70
N LYS A 728 46.41 -23.95 30.86
CA LYS A 728 47.28 -25.07 31.24
C LYS A 728 46.53 -26.36 31.59
N TRP A 729 45.22 -26.31 31.81
CA TRP A 729 44.34 -27.44 32.14
C TRP A 729 44.38 -28.57 31.12
N LYS A 730 44.57 -28.25 29.83
CA LYS A 730 44.73 -29.24 28.76
C LYS A 730 45.90 -30.20 29.02
N THR A 731 46.88 -29.78 29.83
CA THR A 731 48.07 -30.56 30.19
C THR A 731 47.98 -31.24 31.58
N LEU A 732 46.91 -31.03 32.36
CA LEU A 732 46.74 -31.57 33.70
C LEU A 732 46.15 -32.99 33.72
N GLY A 733 46.59 -33.82 34.67
CA GLY A 733 46.08 -35.18 34.88
C GLY A 733 44.67 -35.21 35.51
N LYS A 734 43.94 -36.33 35.35
CA LYS A 734 42.53 -36.48 35.81
C LYS A 734 42.32 -36.12 37.29
N LEU A 735 43.27 -36.44 38.16
CA LEU A 735 43.21 -36.14 39.60
C LEU A 735 43.35 -34.63 39.90
N GLN A 736 44.23 -33.94 39.16
CA GLN A 736 44.44 -32.49 39.28
C GLN A 736 43.22 -31.72 38.77
N LYS A 737 42.59 -32.21 37.71
CA LYS A 737 41.33 -31.67 37.19
C LYS A 737 40.20 -31.73 38.22
N LEU A 738 40.00 -32.88 38.85
CA LEU A 738 39.04 -33.05 39.94
C LEU A 738 39.31 -32.08 41.11
N LYS A 739 40.58 -31.89 41.50
CA LYS A 739 40.96 -31.00 42.60
C LYS A 739 40.61 -29.53 42.31
N LEU A 740 40.97 -29.03 41.13
CA LEU A 740 40.69 -27.64 40.75
C LEU A 740 39.19 -27.42 40.47
N GLY A 741 38.48 -28.39 39.88
CA GLY A 741 37.02 -28.34 39.78
C GLY A 741 36.32 -28.26 41.15
N ALA A 742 36.84 -28.99 42.15
CA ALA A 742 36.37 -28.90 43.53
C ALA A 742 36.71 -27.55 44.19
N GLU A 743 37.89 -26.98 43.94
CA GLU A 743 38.28 -25.64 44.41
C GLU A 743 37.35 -24.55 43.86
N ILE A 744 37.05 -24.61 42.56
CA ILE A 744 36.14 -23.69 41.87
C ILE A 744 34.73 -23.84 42.42
N PHE A 745 34.26 -25.07 42.66
CA PHE A 745 32.97 -25.32 43.29
C PHE A 745 32.90 -24.81 44.75
N LEU A 746 33.97 -24.98 45.53
CA LEU A 746 34.04 -24.41 46.89
C LEU A 746 33.98 -22.88 46.86
N LYS A 747 34.65 -22.26 45.90
CA LYS A 747 34.59 -20.80 45.72
C LYS A 747 33.23 -20.35 45.19
N PHE A 748 32.58 -21.12 44.32
CA PHE A 748 31.21 -20.89 43.86
C PHE A 748 30.24 -20.71 45.03
N LYS A 749 30.37 -21.53 46.09
CA LYS A 749 29.53 -21.40 47.30
C LYS A 749 29.61 -20.03 47.97
N SER A 750 30.71 -19.28 47.79
CA SER A 750 30.81 -17.92 48.35
C SER A 750 29.96 -16.88 47.59
N PHE A 751 29.53 -17.20 46.36
CA PHE A 751 28.64 -16.38 45.54
C PHE A 751 27.18 -16.84 45.63
N TYR A 752 26.90 -17.95 46.31
CA TYR A 752 25.58 -18.57 46.38
C TYR A 752 24.97 -18.39 47.77
N ASP A 753 23.80 -17.77 47.85
CA ASP A 753 23.03 -17.62 49.07
C ASP A 753 21.90 -18.65 49.15
N GLU A 754 22.12 -19.71 49.94
CA GLU A 754 21.17 -20.80 50.14
C GLU A 754 19.84 -20.33 50.77
N LYS A 755 19.83 -19.18 51.47
CA LYS A 755 18.62 -18.65 52.11
C LYS A 755 17.56 -18.21 51.09
N TYR A 756 17.99 -17.63 49.97
CA TYR A 756 17.11 -17.09 48.93
C TYR A 756 16.98 -18.01 47.72
N ALA A 757 17.74 -19.10 47.69
CA ALA A 757 17.66 -20.08 46.62
C ALA A 757 16.30 -20.82 46.60
N PRO A 758 15.82 -21.22 45.40
CA PRO A 758 14.57 -21.97 45.27
C PRO A 758 14.68 -23.34 45.95
N LYS A 759 13.75 -23.67 46.84
CA LYS A 759 13.76 -24.95 47.57
C LYS A 759 13.26 -26.11 46.74
N SER A 760 12.48 -25.84 45.70
CA SER A 760 12.02 -26.81 44.72
C SER A 760 13.16 -27.46 43.90
N PHE A 761 14.40 -26.97 44.03
CA PHE A 761 15.51 -27.38 43.16
C PHE A 761 16.89 -27.27 43.82
N ASP A 762 17.73 -28.31 43.65
CA ASP A 762 19.10 -28.30 44.15
C ASP A 762 20.06 -27.71 43.11
N VAL A 763 20.12 -26.38 43.06
CA VAL A 763 21.02 -25.62 42.16
C VAL A 763 22.48 -26.00 42.41
N LEU A 764 22.87 -26.20 43.68
CA LEU A 764 24.24 -26.56 44.07
C LEU A 764 24.65 -27.91 43.48
N LYS A 765 23.76 -28.91 43.48
CA LYS A 765 24.02 -30.22 42.89
C LYS A 765 24.29 -30.12 41.39
N ILE A 766 23.50 -29.36 40.65
CA ILE A 766 23.67 -29.24 39.18
C ILE A 766 24.97 -28.52 38.85
N ILE A 767 25.27 -27.45 39.56
CA ILE A 767 26.51 -26.71 39.36
C ILE A 767 27.72 -27.58 39.74
N ARG A 768 27.61 -28.37 40.82
CA ARG A 768 28.61 -29.38 41.17
C ARG A 768 28.80 -30.40 40.05
N GLU A 769 27.71 -30.93 39.50
CA GLU A 769 27.75 -31.91 38.40
C GLU A 769 28.39 -31.31 37.14
N ALA A 770 28.04 -30.06 36.80
CA ALA A 770 28.64 -29.33 35.68
C ALA A 770 30.17 -29.16 35.85
N PHE A 771 30.65 -28.76 37.04
CA PHE A 771 32.08 -28.63 37.32
C PHE A 771 32.84 -29.96 37.49
N THR A 772 32.16 -31.05 37.84
CA THR A 772 32.81 -32.35 38.10
C THR A 772 32.82 -33.27 36.89
N HIS A 773 31.77 -33.25 36.07
CA HIS A 773 31.62 -34.14 34.93
C HIS A 773 31.82 -33.44 33.58
N GLY A 774 31.82 -32.10 33.55
CA GLY A 774 32.10 -31.33 32.34
C GLY A 774 31.09 -31.55 31.21
N THR A 775 29.88 -32.00 31.52
CA THR A 775 28.85 -32.34 30.53
C THR A 775 27.78 -31.25 30.42
N TYR A 776 27.53 -30.85 29.18
CA TYR A 776 26.45 -29.92 28.80
C TYR A 776 25.05 -30.48 29.13
N GLU A 777 24.93 -31.80 29.25
CA GLU A 777 23.69 -32.50 29.62
C GLU A 777 23.20 -32.13 31.03
N ALA A 778 24.11 -31.87 31.97
CA ALA A 778 23.76 -31.42 33.33
C ALA A 778 23.15 -30.00 33.32
N LEU A 779 23.61 -29.13 32.41
CA LEU A 779 23.02 -27.81 32.19
C LEU A 779 21.64 -27.89 31.52
N GLY A 780 21.37 -28.92 30.72
CA GLY A 780 20.03 -29.16 30.17
C GLY A 780 18.95 -29.28 31.25
N GLN A 781 19.25 -29.95 32.37
CA GLN A 781 18.34 -30.09 33.52
C GLN A 781 17.99 -28.75 34.17
N PHE A 782 18.89 -27.77 34.12
CA PHE A 782 18.67 -26.41 34.61
C PHE A 782 17.56 -25.69 33.82
N HIS A 783 17.51 -25.89 32.50
CA HIS A 783 16.52 -25.25 31.62
C HIS A 783 15.10 -25.84 31.70
N TYR A 784 14.93 -27.06 32.19
CA TYR A 784 13.60 -27.71 32.27
C TYR A 784 12.73 -27.18 33.42
N LYS A 785 13.32 -26.49 34.41
CA LYS A 785 12.63 -26.00 35.60
C LYS A 785 12.78 -24.49 35.81
N THR A 786 13.28 -23.79 34.81
CA THR A 786 13.47 -22.35 34.81
C THR A 786 12.76 -21.73 33.62
N LEU A 787 12.38 -20.46 33.75
CA LEU A 787 11.95 -19.66 32.61
C LEU A 787 13.10 -18.75 32.21
N PHE A 788 13.65 -18.95 31.01
CA PHE A 788 14.58 -18.00 30.41
C PHE A 788 13.82 -16.75 29.98
N LEU A 789 14.27 -15.58 30.44
CA LEU A 789 13.76 -14.30 29.96
C LEU A 789 14.86 -13.64 29.13
N GLY A 790 14.56 -13.41 27.86
CA GLY A 790 15.51 -12.82 26.92
C GLY A 790 14.93 -11.58 26.24
N MET A 791 15.83 -10.72 25.79
CA MET A 791 15.55 -9.59 24.92
C MET A 791 16.55 -9.58 23.78
N MET A 792 16.06 -9.50 22.55
CA MET A 792 16.91 -9.31 21.36
C MET A 792 16.39 -8.10 20.58
N HIS A 793 17.18 -7.03 20.51
CA HIS A 793 16.80 -5.79 19.85
C HIS A 793 17.52 -5.65 18.51
N PHE A 794 16.83 -6.00 17.43
CA PHE A 794 17.35 -5.81 16.08
C PHE A 794 17.43 -4.32 15.73
N MET A 795 18.46 -3.95 14.97
CA MET A 795 18.67 -2.56 14.56
C MET A 795 17.72 -2.16 13.43
N ASP A 796 17.47 -0.86 13.32
CA ASP A 796 16.92 -0.18 12.16
C ASP A 796 17.82 1.03 11.82
N GLU A 797 17.46 1.81 10.79
CA GLU A 797 18.25 2.98 10.35
C GLU A 797 18.60 3.97 11.48
N TYR A 798 17.79 4.06 12.54
CA TYR A 798 18.01 5.02 13.62
C TYR A 798 19.11 4.59 14.60
N ASN A 799 19.25 3.29 14.84
CA ASN A 799 20.21 2.73 15.81
C ASN A 799 21.20 1.75 15.16
N TYR A 800 21.41 1.89 13.85
CA TYR A 800 22.37 1.08 13.11
C TYR A 800 23.79 1.40 13.57
N ASP A 801 24.49 0.37 14.02
CA ASP A 801 25.80 0.46 14.62
C ASP A 801 26.70 -0.62 13.98
N VAL A 802 27.82 -0.18 13.42
CA VAL A 802 28.74 -1.06 12.68
C VAL A 802 29.46 -2.02 13.63
N GLU A 803 29.82 -1.60 14.85
CA GLU A 803 30.44 -2.49 15.84
C GLU A 803 29.48 -3.63 16.23
N ARG A 804 28.18 -3.32 16.33
CA ARG A 804 27.14 -4.33 16.53
C ARG A 804 27.04 -5.32 15.37
N VAL A 805 27.25 -4.86 14.14
CA VAL A 805 27.27 -5.72 12.94
C VAL A 805 28.51 -6.61 12.93
N GLU A 806 29.70 -6.06 13.21
CA GLU A 806 30.96 -6.80 13.27
C GLU A 806 30.97 -7.89 14.36
N ARG A 807 30.22 -7.67 15.45
CA ARG A 807 30.05 -8.61 16.56
C ARG A 807 28.71 -9.34 16.53
N CYS A 808 28.07 -9.42 15.36
CA CYS A 808 26.79 -10.11 15.23
C CYS A 808 26.99 -11.62 15.41
N VAL A 809 26.07 -12.27 16.13
CA VAL A 809 26.07 -13.72 16.35
C VAL A 809 24.87 -14.39 15.69
N ILE A 810 24.07 -13.63 14.95
CA ILE A 810 22.90 -14.08 14.20
C ILE A 810 23.11 -13.72 12.74
N HIS A 811 23.18 -14.72 11.87
CA HIS A 811 23.48 -14.53 10.45
C HIS A 811 22.44 -15.24 9.57
N TYR A 812 22.27 -14.72 8.36
CA TYR A 812 21.63 -15.42 7.26
C TYR A 812 22.71 -16.10 6.42
N ALA A 813 22.57 -17.41 6.23
CA ALA A 813 23.30 -18.12 5.21
C ALA A 813 22.58 -17.92 3.87
N MET A 814 23.31 -17.48 2.84
CA MET A 814 22.74 -17.14 1.53
C MET A 814 23.10 -18.19 0.48
N PRO A 815 22.26 -18.41 -0.54
CA PRO A 815 22.47 -19.43 -1.57
C PRO A 815 23.65 -19.12 -2.50
N ASP A 816 24.12 -17.87 -2.53
CA ASP A 816 25.35 -17.47 -3.22
C ASP A 816 26.63 -17.68 -2.39
N GLY A 817 26.49 -18.31 -1.22
CA GLY A 817 27.59 -18.67 -0.33
C GLY A 817 27.97 -17.60 0.70
N ARG A 818 27.38 -16.40 0.66
CA ARG A 818 27.65 -15.35 1.65
C ARG A 818 26.97 -15.65 3.00
N ILE A 819 27.63 -15.26 4.09
CA ILE A 819 27.05 -15.22 5.44
C ILE A 819 26.86 -13.74 5.80
N VAL A 820 25.61 -13.33 6.05
CA VAL A 820 25.25 -11.91 6.22
C VAL A 820 24.66 -11.68 7.61
N PRO A 821 25.18 -10.71 8.40
CA PRO A 821 24.59 -10.36 9.70
C PRO A 821 23.11 -10.00 9.60
N PHE A 822 22.31 -10.43 10.59
CA PHE A 822 20.85 -10.29 10.59
C PHE A 822 20.39 -8.84 10.35
N CYS A 823 21.00 -7.88 11.05
CA CYS A 823 20.62 -6.47 10.92
C CYS A 823 21.02 -5.91 9.55
N THR A 824 22.19 -6.27 9.02
CA THR A 824 22.63 -5.87 7.68
C THR A 824 21.67 -6.36 6.60
N PHE A 825 21.24 -7.63 6.70
CA PHE A 825 20.28 -8.24 5.78
C PHE A 825 18.93 -7.51 5.74
N ASN A 826 18.46 -7.01 6.88
CA ASN A 826 17.13 -6.39 7.01
C ASN A 826 17.12 -4.86 6.85
N VAL A 827 18.21 -4.17 7.19
CA VAL A 827 18.30 -2.70 7.12
C VAL A 827 18.78 -2.20 5.76
N ILE A 828 19.59 -2.99 5.05
CA ILE A 828 20.08 -2.66 3.69
C ILE A 828 19.67 -3.76 2.71
N PRO A 829 18.37 -4.01 2.54
CA PRO A 829 17.88 -5.18 1.83
C PRO A 829 18.25 -5.18 0.34
N GLU A 830 18.42 -4.01 -0.28
CA GLU A 830 18.70 -3.87 -1.72
C GLU A 830 20.07 -4.48 -2.10
N LEU A 831 21.05 -4.43 -1.19
CA LEU A 831 22.39 -4.95 -1.44
C LEU A 831 22.52 -6.45 -1.14
N TYR A 832 21.69 -6.98 -0.24
CA TYR A 832 21.80 -8.33 0.29
C TYR A 832 20.55 -9.16 0.00
N ARG A 833 19.44 -8.90 0.69
CA ARG A 833 18.22 -9.71 0.59
C ARG A 833 17.62 -9.67 -0.81
N ASP A 834 17.22 -8.50 -1.28
CA ASP A 834 16.39 -8.34 -2.48
C ASP A 834 17.18 -8.75 -3.73
N LYS A 835 18.47 -8.38 -3.79
CA LYS A 835 19.38 -8.79 -4.87
C LYS A 835 19.54 -10.30 -4.95
N VAL A 836 19.85 -10.98 -3.85
CA VAL A 836 20.09 -12.44 -3.87
C VAL A 836 18.79 -13.20 -4.03
N GLN A 837 17.72 -12.79 -3.36
CA GLN A 837 16.43 -13.45 -3.54
C GLN A 837 15.98 -13.38 -4.99
N ALA A 838 16.11 -12.23 -5.66
CA ALA A 838 15.79 -12.11 -7.09
C ALA A 838 16.64 -13.05 -7.97
N GLN A 839 17.93 -13.20 -7.67
CA GLN A 839 18.84 -14.09 -8.43
C GLN A 839 18.52 -15.57 -8.30
N PHE A 840 17.95 -15.99 -7.17
CA PHE A 840 17.65 -17.39 -6.85
C PHE A 840 16.15 -17.66 -6.75
N SER A 841 15.32 -16.75 -7.27
CA SER A 841 13.87 -16.96 -7.35
C SER A 841 13.51 -17.69 -8.63
N TYR A 842 12.49 -18.53 -8.53
CA TYR A 842 11.75 -18.98 -9.70
C TYR A 842 10.87 -17.83 -10.21
N THR A 843 10.73 -17.71 -11.54
CA THR A 843 9.58 -16.98 -12.06
C THR A 843 8.29 -17.65 -11.60
N TRP A 844 7.19 -16.90 -11.55
CA TRP A 844 5.90 -17.45 -11.16
C TRP A 844 5.50 -18.64 -12.03
N GLU A 845 5.75 -18.56 -13.35
CA GLU A 845 5.44 -19.59 -14.32
C GLU A 845 6.27 -20.86 -14.12
N GLU A 846 7.56 -20.73 -13.82
CA GLU A 846 8.43 -21.87 -13.49
C GLU A 846 7.99 -22.54 -12.20
N TRP A 847 7.73 -21.75 -11.16
CA TRP A 847 7.30 -22.27 -9.87
C TRP A 847 5.96 -22.99 -9.97
N LYS A 848 5.00 -22.41 -10.70
CA LYS A 848 3.67 -23.01 -10.90
C LYS A 848 3.71 -24.29 -11.72
N LYS A 849 4.67 -24.45 -12.64
CA LYS A 849 4.92 -25.72 -13.36
C LYS A 849 5.46 -26.80 -12.42
N LEU A 850 6.30 -26.43 -11.45
CA LEU A 850 6.81 -27.36 -10.43
C LEU A 850 5.73 -27.75 -9.41
N HIS A 851 4.76 -26.86 -9.18
CA HIS A 851 3.66 -27.06 -8.23
C HIS A 851 2.28 -26.95 -8.91
N PRO A 852 1.94 -27.87 -9.82
CA PRO A 852 0.71 -27.77 -10.63
C PRO A 852 -0.55 -27.78 -9.75
N ASP A 853 -0.53 -28.54 -8.66
CA ASP A 853 -1.68 -28.73 -7.76
C ASP A 853 -1.83 -27.64 -6.67
N TRP A 854 -0.86 -26.72 -6.60
CA TRP A 854 -0.86 -25.67 -5.60
C TRP A 854 -1.98 -24.66 -5.85
N GLU A 855 -2.70 -24.29 -4.80
CA GLU A 855 -3.73 -23.25 -4.83
C GLU A 855 -3.60 -22.38 -3.59
N TYR A 856 -3.51 -21.05 -3.77
CA TYR A 856 -3.41 -20.10 -2.65
C TYR A 856 -4.54 -20.24 -1.62
N SER A 857 -5.73 -20.65 -2.06
CA SER A 857 -6.89 -20.90 -1.19
C SER A 857 -6.66 -22.01 -0.17
N LYS A 858 -5.79 -22.98 -0.46
CA LYS A 858 -5.46 -24.11 0.42
C LYS A 858 -4.52 -23.69 1.56
N ASP A 859 -3.58 -22.81 1.27
CA ASP A 859 -2.59 -22.34 2.26
C ASP A 859 -3.09 -21.18 3.11
N LYS A 860 -4.12 -20.47 2.63
CA LYS A 860 -4.69 -19.34 3.36
C LYS A 860 -5.56 -19.79 4.52
N TYR A 861 -5.00 -19.75 5.72
CA TYR A 861 -5.79 -19.92 6.94
C TYR A 861 -6.80 -18.78 7.13
N VAL A 862 -8.08 -19.14 7.32
CA VAL A 862 -9.15 -18.21 7.67
C VAL A 862 -9.79 -18.64 8.98
N ARG A 863 -9.53 -17.87 10.03
CA ARG A 863 -10.18 -18.05 11.32
C ARG A 863 -11.67 -17.75 11.21
N THR A 864 -12.52 -18.74 11.50
CA THR A 864 -13.98 -18.59 11.43
C THR A 864 -14.58 -18.10 12.75
N LYS A 865 -15.70 -17.37 12.69
CA LYS A 865 -16.45 -16.96 13.89
C LYS A 865 -16.89 -18.18 14.71
N LYS A 866 -17.32 -19.26 14.04
CA LYS A 866 -17.70 -20.52 14.69
C LYS A 866 -16.55 -21.13 15.51
N PHE A 867 -15.33 -21.11 14.98
CA PHE A 867 -14.15 -21.57 15.72
C PHE A 867 -13.89 -20.71 16.95
N ILE A 868 -13.98 -19.38 16.84
CA ILE A 868 -13.79 -18.47 17.97
C ILE A 868 -14.81 -18.73 19.08
N GLU A 869 -16.10 -18.83 18.75
CA GLU A 869 -17.13 -19.10 19.77
C GLU A 869 -16.91 -20.48 20.43
N LYS A 870 -16.58 -21.50 19.64
CA LYS A 870 -16.21 -22.82 20.17
C LYS A 870 -15.02 -22.74 21.13
N MET A 871 -13.99 -21.96 20.80
CA MET A 871 -12.82 -21.81 21.67
C MET A 871 -13.15 -21.06 22.95
N LYS A 872 -13.93 -19.96 22.90
CA LYS A 872 -14.37 -19.22 24.10
C LYS A 872 -15.08 -20.11 25.12
N GLU A 873 -15.90 -21.04 24.65
CA GLU A 873 -16.65 -21.98 25.50
C GLU A 873 -15.82 -23.22 25.89
N SER A 874 -14.63 -23.41 25.32
CA SER A 874 -13.83 -24.61 25.56
C SER A 874 -13.13 -24.58 26.90
N GLU A 875 -13.15 -25.71 27.60
CA GLU A 875 -12.35 -25.92 28.81
C GLU A 875 -10.85 -25.71 28.54
N LEU A 876 -10.38 -26.07 27.34
CA LEU A 876 -8.99 -25.91 26.93
C LEU A 876 -8.58 -24.44 26.92
N TYR A 877 -9.38 -23.56 26.31
CA TYR A 877 -9.13 -22.12 26.33
C TYR A 877 -9.11 -21.57 27.76
N ARG A 878 -10.08 -22.01 28.58
CA ARG A 878 -10.17 -21.58 29.98
C ARG A 878 -8.91 -21.99 30.76
N LYS A 879 -8.44 -23.23 30.63
CA LYS A 879 -7.20 -23.71 31.26
C LYS A 879 -5.94 -23.00 30.77
N THR A 880 -5.92 -22.61 29.50
CA THR A 880 -4.78 -21.90 28.93
C THR A 880 -4.72 -20.44 29.37
N TYR A 881 -5.84 -19.70 29.34
CA TYR A 881 -5.81 -18.24 29.50
C TYR A 881 -6.45 -17.71 30.79
N ILE A 882 -7.42 -18.43 31.36
CA ILE A 882 -8.30 -17.92 32.42
C ILE A 882 -7.98 -18.55 33.77
N ASP A 883 -7.87 -19.87 33.83
CA ASP A 883 -7.56 -20.62 35.05
C ASP A 883 -6.04 -20.63 35.33
N ILE A 884 -5.36 -19.52 35.04
CA ILE A 884 -3.94 -19.33 35.30
C ILE A 884 -3.75 -18.52 36.58
N LYS A 885 -2.69 -18.85 37.32
CA LYS A 885 -2.33 -18.14 38.54
C LYS A 885 -1.60 -16.85 38.21
N ASN A 886 -1.93 -15.75 38.88
CA ASN A 886 -1.10 -14.54 38.86
C ASN A 886 -0.04 -14.64 39.96
N TYR A 887 1.22 -14.78 39.57
CA TYR A 887 2.35 -14.87 40.50
C TYR A 887 2.91 -13.50 40.93
N PHE A 888 2.40 -12.40 40.38
CA PHE A 888 2.91 -11.05 40.64
C PHE A 888 2.01 -10.19 41.53
N GLY A 889 0.83 -10.69 41.94
CA GLY A 889 -0.13 -9.96 42.77
C GLY A 889 -1.34 -9.50 41.97
#